data_AF-A0A838FW43-F1
#
_entry.id   AF-A0A838FW43-F1
#
_cell.length_a   1.000
_cell.length_b   1.000
_cell.length_c   1.000
_cell.angle_alpha   90.00
_cell.angle_beta   90.00
_cell.angle_gamma   90.00
#
_symmetry.space_group_name_H-M   'P 1'
#
loop_
_entity.id
_entity.type
_entity.pdbx_description
1 polymer ?
#
loop_
_entity_poly.entity_id
_entity_poly.type
_entity_poly.pdbx_seq_one_letter_code
_entity_poly.pdbx_strand_id
1 'polypeptide(L)'
;MTDARGQIQLLSRETKAESQTSACDGNTCDQTFNFPAAITNFGPADRTASSTATRGSNTASGQATANSTITLGAGNTTLRVTGSGSANGSATATPEGRSNSQPTSKSIELTFQVSGSPVTFTVTGSLSLTDSGGGIFGSTNVILSRIGQGNVFADELRTGGPGSQNINRTGTLQPGTYTLFAAATAQATVPSAGANSGSTQPSLNFDITFSPAGASDTARWTNPAGGSFQTVTNWDPAMVPGSDQTAIFNLASTYAVNVGSATTKRLEVRGGDVTFINAAYTVLSSLNAPPGLVFDNATFTLAGGQVNSVVALIGETLPARVNLGADSLWINSGGLTIGGNGHGIVAVGERGSLTSGNTLVGGGSGGGDLIVQGQNADWRGGQVNIGENGAGTLAVSGGAQARSGRAFVGSNARGAVTLDGIAPNGAISRWDLDGSLFVGVGDAGTVTVSNGGLLVATGFLIDAESSITIRGVATTVTPQAPAGLFFFERSVVDGTLLAENGGVISSVGGDLILGSTAPATMIVRGFDAASGRNSSVQSVRNLTIGESKPATLTIEGGALVSSVNGRIGAATGSDGSAVAVRGVANGSPSAWQISDGLRIGLRSAEAGNLQITDGALVHCAGLIGALVERGSVLVSGFPNTGASALKVDGSLAIGDDLNSGGELMVEAGGKVEVAGSMFIDNPADFPRPTVTVGGAGVGLGLASILRVRESLNVGRDSTVARLQILENGEVFCQNATIGVNNQAIGAVDVGLQGAGAPALFEVANDLIVGSLGRGSMTLRNGGLVTVGRQLTVGARGSVLGNGTISAPGRLVVNGGVIAPGLSPGSITLNSNFTQNAEGKLAMEVAGVNPGQFDVLHVTGDTTLGGTLEVRFIGNFLPAAGQQFDLLQLDGAVTGSFANITFPNLKAGFQSQVERVGNKFRLTALNNGIAANALRNISTRAQVGTGDNILIGGFIVRGNVPKKVIVRGIGSSLTVGGQPIAGRLADPVLELRGTGGTLIFSNDNWVDSPQREEIIASTIPPPHDSEAAIVATLPPGAYTVLLSGANGSTGIGLVEVFDIASGSSANLVNISSRGRVATGDDVMIGGLIIEGTDKVLVRAIGPSLAGAGIADPLADPALELFNSNGTPMAANDDWKSDQEAEILATTIPPANDKEAAILVTLPAGAYTAIVRGNGSSSGIALVEVFSLP
;
A
#
# COMPACT_ATOMS: atom_id res chain seq x y z
N MET A 1 -58.20 -55.04 2.42
CA MET A 1 -57.63 -53.69 2.55
C MET A 1 -58.11 -53.15 3.86
N THR A 2 -57.16 -52.79 4.72
CA THR A 2 -57.31 -51.86 5.81
C THR A 2 -56.08 -51.00 5.66
N ASP A 3 -56.23 -49.68 5.61
CA ASP A 3 -55.06 -48.82 5.81
C ASP A 3 -54.48 -49.10 7.20
N ALA A 4 -53.33 -48.53 7.54
CA ALA A 4 -52.67 -48.76 8.83
C ALA A 4 -53.54 -48.38 10.06
N ARG A 5 -54.73 -47.78 9.87
CA ARG A 5 -55.71 -47.38 10.90
C ARG A 5 -57.06 -48.12 10.80
N GLY A 6 -57.28 -49.02 9.84
CA GLY A 6 -58.53 -49.78 9.68
C GLY A 6 -59.71 -49.01 9.08
N GLN A 7 -59.50 -47.85 8.45
CA GLN A 7 -60.58 -46.92 8.03
C GLN A 7 -61.21 -47.25 6.67
N ILE A 8 -60.59 -48.12 5.88
CA ILE A 8 -61.17 -48.61 4.63
C ILE A 8 -61.39 -50.10 4.76
N GLN A 9 -62.61 -50.54 4.46
CA GLN A 9 -62.96 -51.95 4.44
C GLN A 9 -63.50 -52.30 3.05
N LEU A 10 -62.79 -53.16 2.32
CA LEU A 10 -63.33 -53.71 1.08
C LEU A 10 -64.49 -54.64 1.44
N LEU A 11 -65.68 -54.36 0.92
CA LEU A 11 -66.91 -55.11 1.23
C LEU A 11 -67.12 -56.26 0.24
N SER A 12 -66.96 -55.98 -1.06
CA SER A 12 -67.10 -56.97 -2.11
C SER A 12 -66.25 -56.62 -3.32
N ARG A 13 -65.98 -57.63 -4.14
CA ARG A 13 -65.38 -57.47 -5.46
C ARG A 13 -66.02 -58.44 -6.43
N GLU A 14 -66.28 -57.98 -7.64
CA GLU A 14 -66.88 -58.76 -8.69
C GLU A 14 -66.13 -58.50 -10.01
N THR A 15 -65.76 -59.56 -10.71
CA THR A 15 -65.20 -59.47 -12.07
C THR A 15 -66.16 -60.18 -13.01
N LYS A 16 -66.63 -59.48 -14.04
CA LYS A 16 -67.54 -60.02 -15.07
C LYS A 16 -66.87 -59.99 -16.44
N ALA A 17 -67.15 -61.01 -17.23
CA ALA A 17 -66.85 -61.06 -18.65
C ALA A 17 -68.15 -61.48 -19.35
N GLU A 18 -68.66 -60.62 -20.23
CA GLU A 18 -69.95 -60.78 -20.91
C GLU A 18 -69.76 -60.63 -22.42
N SER A 19 -70.38 -61.54 -23.19
CA SER A 19 -70.64 -61.36 -24.62
C SER A 19 -72.15 -61.21 -24.75
N GLN A 20 -72.64 -60.06 -25.19
CA GLN A 20 -74.08 -59.87 -25.41
C GLN A 20 -74.46 -60.40 -26.80
N THR A 21 -75.60 -61.05 -26.99
CA THR A 21 -76.15 -61.32 -28.32
C THR A 21 -77.66 -61.08 -28.34
N SER A 22 -78.10 -60.12 -29.16
CA SER A 22 -79.50 -60.04 -29.56
C SER A 22 -79.61 -59.68 -31.05
N ALA A 23 -79.93 -60.68 -31.86
CA ALA A 23 -80.56 -60.48 -33.16
C ALA A 23 -81.75 -61.44 -33.22
N CYS A 24 -82.95 -60.90 -33.05
CA CYS A 24 -84.21 -61.63 -33.08
C CYS A 24 -84.89 -61.37 -34.43
N ASP A 25 -85.22 -62.42 -35.17
CA ASP A 25 -86.31 -62.39 -36.15
C ASP A 25 -87.42 -63.29 -35.61
N GLY A 26 -88.66 -62.79 -35.63
CA GLY A 26 -89.79 -63.32 -34.88
C GLY A 26 -89.95 -64.85 -34.83
N ASN A 27 -90.03 -65.34 -33.60
CA ASN A 27 -90.57 -66.63 -33.12
C ASN A 27 -89.61 -67.85 -33.11
N THR A 28 -89.07 -68.10 -31.90
CA THR A 28 -88.24 -69.21 -31.37
C THR A 28 -86.71 -69.10 -31.55
N CYS A 29 -85.98 -68.96 -30.43
CA CYS A 29 -84.52 -69.12 -30.32
C CYS A 29 -84.20 -70.24 -29.32
N ASP A 30 -83.43 -71.22 -29.74
CA ASP A 30 -82.65 -72.07 -28.81
C ASP A 30 -81.34 -71.34 -28.48
N GLN A 31 -81.08 -71.14 -27.18
CA GLN A 31 -79.82 -70.57 -26.70
C GLN A 31 -79.28 -71.39 -25.53
N THR A 32 -78.02 -71.86 -25.64
CA THR A 32 -77.27 -72.43 -24.52
C THR A 32 -76.41 -71.33 -23.92
N PHE A 33 -76.81 -70.82 -22.75
CA PHE A 33 -76.01 -69.86 -21.98
C PHE A 33 -75.10 -70.59 -21.00
N ASN A 34 -73.79 -70.49 -21.16
CA ASN A 34 -72.85 -70.81 -20.08
C ASN A 34 -72.30 -69.51 -19.51
N PHE A 35 -72.98 -68.98 -18.48
CA PHE A 35 -72.36 -67.97 -17.62
C PHE A 35 -71.48 -68.68 -16.61
N PRO A 36 -70.16 -68.48 -16.62
CA PRO A 36 -69.35 -68.95 -15.49
C PRO A 36 -69.71 -68.12 -14.25
N ALA A 37 -70.08 -68.78 -13.15
CA ALA A 37 -70.50 -68.16 -11.88
C ALA A 37 -69.53 -67.06 -11.40
N ALA A 38 -70.03 -66.01 -10.74
CA ALA A 38 -69.19 -64.97 -10.13
C ALA A 38 -68.15 -65.59 -9.18
N ILE A 39 -66.87 -65.22 -9.31
CA ILE A 39 -65.81 -65.67 -8.39
C ILE A 39 -65.51 -64.56 -7.39
N THR A 40 -65.53 -64.90 -6.11
CA THR A 40 -65.31 -63.98 -4.99
C THR A 40 -63.88 -63.98 -4.43
N ASN A 41 -62.87 -64.55 -5.12
CA ASN A 41 -61.48 -64.77 -4.61
C ASN A 41 -60.33 -63.96 -5.30
N PHE A 42 -59.23 -63.68 -4.57
CA PHE A 42 -58.16 -62.69 -4.89
C PHE A 42 -57.03 -63.22 -5.82
N GLY A 43 -57.36 -64.10 -6.76
CA GLY A 43 -56.39 -64.66 -7.72
C GLY A 43 -56.54 -64.09 -9.14
N PRO A 44 -55.55 -64.30 -10.03
CA PRO A 44 -55.71 -64.08 -11.46
C PRO A 44 -56.91 -64.88 -11.97
N ALA A 45 -57.80 -64.25 -12.72
CA ALA A 45 -58.92 -64.93 -13.36
C ALA A 45 -58.82 -64.72 -14.87
N ASP A 46 -58.32 -65.73 -15.57
CA ASP A 46 -58.36 -65.80 -17.03
C ASP A 46 -59.71 -66.41 -17.42
N ARG A 47 -60.55 -65.65 -18.12
CA ARG A 47 -61.81 -66.17 -18.68
C ARG A 47 -61.89 -65.90 -20.16
N THR A 48 -62.26 -66.95 -20.90
CA THR A 48 -62.57 -66.86 -22.32
C THR A 48 -64.06 -67.08 -22.51
N ALA A 49 -64.77 -66.10 -23.05
CA ALA A 49 -66.14 -66.25 -23.54
C ALA A 49 -66.12 -66.22 -25.07
N SER A 50 -66.73 -67.23 -25.70
CA SER A 50 -66.86 -67.29 -27.16
C SER A 50 -68.32 -67.36 -27.55
N SER A 51 -68.67 -66.69 -28.64
CA SER A 51 -70.00 -66.76 -29.25
C SER A 51 -69.86 -66.83 -30.76
N THR A 52 -70.56 -67.78 -31.38
CA THR A 52 -70.62 -67.93 -32.84
C THR A 52 -72.08 -67.91 -33.25
N ALA A 53 -72.43 -67.06 -34.21
CA ALA A 53 -73.77 -66.99 -34.80
C ALA A 53 -73.69 -67.14 -36.32
N THR A 54 -74.61 -67.93 -36.88
CA THR A 54 -74.69 -68.24 -38.31
C THR A 54 -76.10 -67.94 -38.83
N ARG A 55 -76.21 -67.19 -39.93
CA ARG A 55 -77.48 -66.94 -40.63
C ARG A 55 -77.24 -67.02 -42.14
N GLY A 56 -77.76 -68.07 -42.79
CA GLY A 56 -77.40 -68.39 -44.18
C GLY A 56 -75.90 -68.70 -44.31
N SER A 57 -75.22 -68.15 -45.32
CA SER A 57 -73.77 -68.26 -45.54
C SER A 57 -72.92 -67.25 -44.75
N ASN A 58 -73.51 -66.45 -43.86
CA ASN A 58 -72.81 -65.46 -43.04
C ASN A 58 -72.52 -66.03 -41.63
N THR A 59 -71.26 -65.94 -41.19
CA THR A 59 -70.80 -66.35 -39.86
C THR A 59 -70.20 -65.14 -39.14
N ALA A 60 -70.60 -64.91 -37.90
CA ALA A 60 -69.96 -63.97 -37.00
C ALA A 60 -69.48 -64.71 -35.75
N SER A 61 -68.17 -64.69 -35.49
CA SER A 61 -67.56 -65.25 -34.28
C SER A 61 -66.87 -64.14 -33.49
N GLY A 62 -67.10 -64.17 -32.18
CA GLY A 62 -66.51 -63.27 -31.19
C GLY A 62 -65.82 -64.09 -30.10
N GLN A 63 -64.53 -63.87 -29.88
CA GLN A 63 -63.82 -64.44 -28.71
C GLN A 63 -63.33 -63.30 -27.83
N ALA A 64 -63.73 -63.35 -26.55
CA ALA A 64 -63.31 -62.44 -25.50
C ALA A 64 -62.43 -63.19 -24.51
N THR A 65 -61.14 -62.87 -24.45
CA THR A 65 -60.23 -63.37 -23.39
C THR A 65 -59.92 -62.22 -22.44
N ALA A 66 -60.20 -62.40 -21.15
CA ALA A 66 -59.99 -61.40 -20.13
C ALA A 66 -58.99 -61.92 -19.09
N ASN A 67 -57.88 -61.19 -18.91
CA ASN A 67 -56.91 -61.43 -17.84
C ASN A 67 -57.03 -60.26 -16.88
N SER A 68 -57.34 -60.50 -15.60
CA SER A 68 -57.33 -59.46 -14.58
C SER A 68 -56.57 -59.91 -13.36
N THR A 69 -55.74 -59.02 -12.86
CA THR A 69 -55.03 -59.18 -11.59
C THR A 69 -55.28 -57.93 -10.77
N ILE A 70 -55.74 -58.16 -9.54
CA ILE A 70 -55.82 -57.13 -8.52
C ILE A 70 -54.78 -57.50 -7.48
N THR A 71 -53.70 -56.75 -7.41
CA THR A 71 -52.62 -56.98 -6.44
C THR A 71 -52.60 -55.86 -5.41
N LEU A 72 -52.25 -56.21 -4.18
CA LEU A 72 -51.99 -55.24 -3.14
C LEU A 72 -50.53 -54.76 -3.28
N GLY A 73 -50.33 -53.45 -3.36
CA GLY A 73 -49.00 -52.85 -3.31
C GLY A 73 -48.38 -52.91 -1.91
N ALA A 74 -47.09 -52.57 -1.81
CA ALA A 74 -46.36 -52.55 -0.55
C ALA A 74 -47.10 -51.72 0.51
N GLY A 75 -47.33 -52.30 1.70
CA GLY A 75 -48.01 -51.64 2.82
C GLY A 75 -49.54 -51.73 2.86
N ASN A 76 -50.19 -52.50 1.98
CA ASN A 76 -51.65 -52.71 1.93
C ASN A 76 -52.52 -51.46 1.66
N THR A 77 -51.91 -50.33 1.27
CA THR A 77 -52.59 -49.03 1.01
C THR A 77 -52.85 -48.72 -0.46
N THR A 78 -52.27 -49.51 -1.37
CA THR A 78 -52.47 -49.36 -2.82
C THR A 78 -53.09 -50.62 -3.40
N LEU A 79 -54.14 -50.44 -4.20
CA LEU A 79 -54.75 -51.49 -5.00
C LEU A 79 -54.35 -51.28 -6.45
N ARG A 80 -53.54 -52.19 -6.98
CA ARG A 80 -53.20 -52.21 -8.40
C ARG A 80 -54.23 -53.01 -9.16
N VAL A 81 -54.88 -52.38 -10.14
CA VAL A 81 -55.85 -53.03 -11.03
C VAL A 81 -55.23 -53.10 -12.43
N THR A 82 -54.79 -54.30 -12.79
CA THR A 82 -54.35 -54.61 -14.15
C THR A 82 -55.35 -55.51 -14.82
N GLY A 83 -55.80 -55.12 -16.01
CA GLY A 83 -56.74 -55.89 -16.78
C GLY A 83 -56.54 -55.69 -18.27
N SER A 84 -56.25 -56.77 -19.01
CA SER A 84 -56.31 -56.76 -20.47
C SER A 84 -57.51 -57.58 -20.94
N GLY A 85 -58.06 -57.19 -22.09
CA GLY A 85 -59.09 -57.91 -22.82
C GLY A 85 -58.69 -57.99 -24.29
N SER A 86 -59.05 -59.08 -24.97
CA SER A 86 -58.94 -59.19 -26.44
C SER A 86 -60.32 -59.48 -26.99
N ALA A 87 -60.77 -58.71 -27.96
CA ALA A 87 -61.99 -58.97 -28.72
C ALA A 87 -61.63 -59.23 -30.18
N ASN A 88 -61.83 -60.46 -30.62
CA ASN A 88 -61.58 -60.87 -31.99
C ASN A 88 -62.92 -61.00 -32.71
N GLY A 89 -63.09 -60.29 -33.83
CA GLY A 89 -64.29 -60.36 -34.66
C GLY A 89 -63.94 -60.71 -36.09
N SER A 90 -64.57 -61.76 -36.62
CA SER A 90 -64.58 -62.02 -38.07
C SER A 90 -66.02 -61.99 -38.57
N ALA A 91 -66.28 -61.23 -39.63
CA ALA A 91 -67.59 -61.16 -40.27
C ALA A 91 -67.45 -61.21 -41.79
N THR A 92 -68.28 -62.06 -42.41
CA THR A 92 -68.39 -62.22 -43.87
C THR A 92 -69.83 -61.90 -44.26
N ALA A 93 -70.05 -61.01 -45.22
CA ALA A 93 -71.40 -60.62 -45.69
C ALA A 93 -71.56 -60.77 -47.21
N THR A 94 -72.69 -61.34 -47.66
CA THR A 94 -73.18 -61.27 -49.05
C THR A 94 -73.90 -59.95 -49.34
N PRO A 95 -74.15 -59.58 -50.62
CA PRO A 95 -74.53 -58.21 -51.03
C PRO A 95 -75.82 -57.58 -50.45
N GLU A 96 -76.63 -58.30 -49.67
CA GLU A 96 -77.96 -57.82 -49.22
C GLU A 96 -78.12 -57.66 -47.69
N GLY A 97 -77.07 -57.62 -46.86
CA GLY A 97 -77.23 -57.33 -45.43
C GLY A 97 -76.00 -56.84 -44.68
N ARG A 98 -76.18 -55.86 -43.78
CA ARG A 98 -75.19 -55.44 -42.77
C ARG A 98 -75.15 -56.43 -41.61
N SER A 99 -73.96 -56.76 -41.12
CA SER A 99 -73.76 -57.60 -39.94
C SER A 99 -72.78 -56.93 -38.98
N ASN A 100 -73.22 -56.64 -37.75
CA ASN A 100 -72.35 -56.18 -36.67
C ASN A 100 -72.02 -57.39 -35.79
N SER A 101 -70.78 -57.52 -35.33
CA SER A 101 -70.51 -58.33 -34.15
C SER A 101 -71.09 -57.62 -32.94
N GLN A 102 -71.40 -58.38 -31.91
CA GLN A 102 -71.92 -57.82 -30.66
C GLN A 102 -70.77 -57.38 -29.74
N PRO A 103 -70.99 -56.42 -28.83
CA PRO A 103 -69.95 -55.94 -27.94
C PRO A 103 -69.56 -57.00 -26.92
N THR A 104 -68.27 -57.27 -26.80
CA THR A 104 -67.71 -58.04 -25.70
C THR A 104 -67.22 -57.08 -24.62
N SER A 105 -67.66 -57.27 -23.38
CA SER A 105 -67.35 -56.38 -22.26
C SER A 105 -66.76 -57.14 -21.09
N LYS A 106 -65.77 -56.52 -20.46
CA LYS A 106 -65.24 -56.93 -19.16
C LYS A 106 -65.49 -55.81 -18.18
N SER A 107 -65.95 -56.13 -16.97
CA SER A 107 -66.03 -55.15 -15.88
C SER A 107 -65.40 -55.69 -14.59
N ILE A 108 -64.82 -54.77 -13.84
CA ILE A 108 -64.32 -54.97 -12.49
C ILE A 108 -65.09 -53.99 -11.63
N GLU A 109 -65.81 -54.51 -10.65
CA GLU A 109 -66.54 -53.72 -9.68
C GLU A 109 -66.02 -54.00 -8.27
N LEU A 110 -65.64 -52.94 -7.56
CA LEU A 110 -65.12 -52.99 -6.20
C LEU A 110 -66.01 -52.15 -5.32
N THR A 111 -66.64 -52.76 -4.33
CA THR A 111 -67.40 -52.03 -3.31
C THR A 111 -66.58 -51.97 -2.03
N PHE A 112 -66.37 -50.77 -1.50
CA PHE A 112 -65.66 -50.57 -0.25
C PHE A 112 -66.34 -49.51 0.62
N GLN A 113 -66.15 -49.66 1.92
CA GLN A 113 -66.65 -48.73 2.92
C GLN A 113 -65.50 -47.90 3.46
N VAL A 114 -65.72 -46.59 3.58
CA VAL A 114 -64.86 -45.65 4.30
C VAL A 114 -65.53 -45.36 5.64
N SER A 115 -64.85 -45.63 6.75
CA SER A 115 -65.32 -45.41 8.12
C SER A 115 -64.37 -44.46 8.87
N GLY A 116 -64.90 -43.68 9.82
CA GLY A 116 -64.09 -42.72 10.60
C GLY A 116 -63.92 -41.37 9.91
N SER A 117 -62.69 -40.91 9.73
CA SER A 117 -62.38 -39.62 9.11
C SER A 117 -62.37 -39.73 7.57
N PRO A 118 -62.46 -38.61 6.84
CA PRO A 118 -62.29 -38.63 5.38
C PRO A 118 -60.95 -39.26 4.97
N VAL A 119 -60.91 -39.87 3.79
CA VAL A 119 -59.74 -40.56 3.23
C VAL A 119 -59.40 -39.91 1.89
N THR A 120 -58.13 -39.59 1.64
CA THR A 120 -57.68 -39.13 0.32
C THR A 120 -57.45 -40.32 -0.59
N PHE A 121 -57.88 -40.21 -1.84
CA PHE A 121 -57.57 -41.20 -2.86
C PHE A 121 -56.79 -40.55 -4.00
N THR A 122 -55.89 -41.34 -4.59
CA THR A 122 -55.16 -41.01 -5.81
C THR A 122 -55.33 -42.17 -6.77
N VAL A 123 -55.83 -41.92 -7.98
CA VAL A 123 -55.89 -42.88 -9.09
C VAL A 123 -54.91 -42.46 -10.16
N THR A 124 -53.92 -43.31 -10.42
CA THR A 124 -52.89 -43.07 -11.44
C THR A 124 -52.76 -44.29 -12.35
N GLY A 125 -52.79 -44.07 -13.66
CA GLY A 125 -52.65 -45.16 -14.62
C GLY A 125 -53.01 -44.74 -16.03
N SER A 126 -53.31 -45.72 -16.88
CA SER A 126 -53.77 -45.49 -18.23
C SER A 126 -54.90 -46.43 -18.64
N LEU A 127 -55.76 -45.90 -19.51
CA LEU A 127 -56.72 -46.61 -20.33
C LEU A 127 -56.13 -46.67 -21.73
N SER A 128 -55.97 -47.86 -22.31
CA SER A 128 -55.45 -47.99 -23.67
C SER A 128 -56.24 -48.95 -24.53
N LEU A 129 -56.23 -48.66 -25.82
CA LEU A 129 -56.86 -49.43 -26.89
C LEU A 129 -55.81 -49.64 -27.98
N THR A 130 -55.54 -50.90 -28.33
CA THR A 130 -54.76 -51.24 -29.53
C THR A 130 -55.68 -51.90 -30.56
N ASP A 131 -55.51 -51.55 -31.83
CA ASP A 131 -56.30 -52.05 -32.96
C ASP A 131 -55.37 -52.52 -34.08
N SER A 132 -55.70 -53.65 -34.72
CA SER A 132 -55.02 -54.18 -35.90
C SER A 132 -55.67 -53.76 -37.23
N GLY A 133 -56.72 -52.93 -37.20
CA GLY A 133 -57.44 -52.42 -38.37
C GLY A 133 -58.61 -53.31 -38.81
N GLY A 134 -59.68 -52.70 -39.35
CA GLY A 134 -60.81 -53.41 -39.96
C GLY A 134 -62.24 -53.03 -39.52
N GLY A 135 -62.52 -51.80 -39.08
CA GLY A 135 -63.89 -51.36 -38.76
C GLY A 135 -64.41 -51.81 -37.39
N ILE A 136 -63.54 -51.87 -36.39
CA ILE A 136 -63.84 -52.31 -35.01
C ILE A 136 -63.73 -51.10 -34.05
N PHE A 137 -64.68 -50.97 -33.11
CA PHE A 137 -64.74 -49.91 -32.10
C PHE A 137 -64.45 -50.48 -30.70
N GLY A 138 -63.66 -49.75 -29.91
CA GLY A 138 -63.36 -50.10 -28.51
C GLY A 138 -63.71 -48.96 -27.56
N SER A 139 -64.12 -49.31 -26.33
CA SER A 139 -64.28 -48.36 -25.24
C SER A 139 -63.72 -48.89 -23.92
N THR A 140 -63.14 -48.02 -23.11
CA THR A 140 -62.70 -48.31 -21.74
C THR A 140 -63.15 -47.21 -20.80
N ASN A 141 -63.61 -47.54 -19.60
CA ASN A 141 -64.01 -46.55 -18.60
C ASN A 141 -63.61 -46.95 -17.17
N VAL A 142 -63.45 -45.94 -16.32
CA VAL A 142 -63.24 -46.08 -14.86
C VAL A 142 -64.12 -45.04 -14.17
N ILE A 143 -64.96 -45.50 -13.26
CA ILE A 143 -65.95 -44.71 -12.56
C ILE A 143 -65.86 -45.02 -11.08
N LEU A 144 -65.58 -44.01 -10.26
CA LEU A 144 -65.76 -44.11 -8.82
C LEU A 144 -67.05 -43.39 -8.44
N SER A 145 -67.93 -44.05 -7.71
CA SER A 145 -69.22 -43.51 -7.30
C SER A 145 -69.47 -43.75 -5.81
N ARG A 146 -70.25 -42.86 -5.18
CA ARG A 146 -70.76 -43.06 -3.84
C ARG A 146 -72.19 -43.57 -3.95
N ILE A 147 -72.50 -44.68 -3.28
CA ILE A 147 -73.85 -45.26 -3.33
C ILE A 147 -74.85 -44.22 -2.80
N GLY A 148 -75.83 -43.85 -3.65
CA GLY A 148 -76.88 -42.87 -3.34
C GLY A 148 -76.54 -41.39 -3.56
N GLN A 149 -75.32 -41.04 -4.00
CA GLN A 149 -74.90 -39.63 -4.20
C GLN A 149 -74.21 -39.33 -5.55
N GLY A 150 -74.16 -40.30 -6.46
CA GLY A 150 -73.61 -40.11 -7.81
C GLY A 150 -72.10 -40.34 -7.91
N ASN A 151 -71.52 -40.00 -9.07
CA ASN A 151 -70.12 -40.27 -9.38
C ASN A 151 -69.19 -39.28 -8.66
N VAL A 152 -68.15 -39.79 -8.00
CA VAL A 152 -67.00 -39.04 -7.49
C VAL A 152 -66.11 -38.61 -8.66
N PHE A 153 -65.82 -39.54 -9.58
CA PHE A 153 -65.25 -39.23 -10.89
C PHE A 153 -65.60 -40.31 -11.91
N ALA A 154 -65.52 -39.96 -13.20
CA ALA A 154 -65.69 -40.89 -14.31
C ALA A 154 -64.75 -40.48 -15.46
N ASP A 155 -63.94 -41.42 -15.93
CA ASP A 155 -63.08 -41.26 -17.11
C ASP A 155 -63.42 -42.35 -18.13
N GLU A 156 -63.51 -41.99 -19.41
CA GLU A 156 -63.86 -42.89 -20.51
C GLU A 156 -63.09 -42.56 -21.79
N LEU A 157 -62.56 -43.58 -22.46
CA LEU A 157 -61.93 -43.51 -23.77
C LEU A 157 -62.76 -44.31 -24.77
N ARG A 158 -63.27 -43.67 -25.84
CA ARG A 158 -63.96 -44.32 -26.97
C ARG A 158 -63.27 -43.97 -28.28
N THR A 159 -62.84 -44.96 -29.07
CA THR A 159 -62.16 -44.72 -30.35
C THR A 159 -62.53 -45.76 -31.41
N GLY A 160 -62.38 -45.38 -32.70
CA GLY A 160 -62.44 -46.28 -33.86
C GLY A 160 -61.04 -46.68 -34.38
N GLY A 161 -60.03 -46.66 -33.51
CA GLY A 161 -58.61 -46.90 -33.79
C GLY A 161 -57.77 -46.85 -32.49
N PRO A 162 -56.45 -47.06 -32.53
CA PRO A 162 -55.64 -47.12 -31.30
C PRO A 162 -55.60 -45.78 -30.57
N GLY A 163 -55.64 -45.81 -29.23
CA GLY A 163 -55.64 -44.62 -28.38
C GLY A 163 -55.27 -44.95 -26.94
N SER A 164 -54.73 -43.96 -26.22
CA SER A 164 -54.40 -44.09 -24.79
C SER A 164 -54.75 -42.80 -24.06
N GLN A 165 -55.34 -42.93 -22.86
CA GLN A 165 -55.66 -41.83 -21.96
C GLN A 165 -55.04 -42.10 -20.59
N ASN A 166 -54.24 -41.17 -20.09
CA ASN A 166 -53.74 -41.24 -18.72
C ASN A 166 -54.84 -40.84 -17.74
N ILE A 167 -55.02 -41.63 -16.70
CA ILE A 167 -55.84 -41.29 -15.53
C ILE A 167 -54.90 -40.72 -14.47
N ASN A 168 -55.19 -39.50 -14.03
CA ASN A 168 -54.61 -38.91 -12.84
C ASN A 168 -55.72 -38.14 -12.12
N ARG A 169 -56.29 -38.75 -11.08
CA ARG A 169 -57.39 -38.18 -10.29
C ARG A 169 -57.03 -38.25 -8.83
N THR A 170 -57.17 -37.13 -8.14
CA THR A 170 -57.03 -37.05 -6.69
C THR A 170 -58.30 -36.43 -6.11
N GLY A 171 -58.64 -36.84 -4.90
CA GLY A 171 -59.81 -36.31 -4.21
C GLY A 171 -59.95 -36.88 -2.80
N THR A 172 -61.00 -36.48 -2.09
CA THR A 172 -61.25 -36.92 -0.73
C THR A 172 -62.60 -37.63 -0.66
N LEU A 173 -62.62 -38.84 -0.10
CA LEU A 173 -63.81 -39.62 0.18
C LEU A 173 -64.28 -39.35 1.60
N GLN A 174 -65.52 -38.88 1.74
CA GLN A 174 -66.19 -38.78 3.03
C GLN A 174 -66.61 -40.18 3.53
N PRO A 175 -66.83 -40.40 4.83
CA PRO A 175 -67.30 -41.68 5.34
C PRO A 175 -68.57 -42.17 4.64
N GLY A 176 -68.58 -43.40 4.13
CA GLY A 176 -69.69 -43.95 3.33
C GLY A 176 -69.26 -45.12 2.46
N THR A 177 -70.21 -45.70 1.73
CA THR A 177 -69.96 -46.83 0.83
C THR A 177 -69.77 -46.35 -0.60
N TYR A 178 -68.71 -46.81 -1.24
CA TYR A 178 -68.29 -46.44 -2.58
C TYR A 178 -68.15 -47.66 -3.47
N THR A 179 -68.41 -47.44 -4.77
CA THR A 179 -68.24 -48.43 -5.82
C THR A 179 -67.28 -47.88 -6.86
N LEU A 180 -66.18 -48.60 -7.08
CA LEU A 180 -65.26 -48.38 -8.20
C LEU A 180 -65.58 -49.41 -9.29
N PHE A 181 -66.04 -48.92 -10.43
CA PHE A 181 -66.38 -49.71 -11.60
C PHE A 181 -65.41 -49.38 -12.73
N ALA A 182 -64.76 -50.38 -13.30
CA ALA A 182 -63.90 -50.22 -14.46
C ALA A 182 -64.28 -51.24 -15.53
N ALA A 183 -64.54 -50.80 -16.77
CA ALA A 183 -64.89 -51.70 -17.85
C ALA A 183 -64.10 -51.46 -19.13
N ALA A 184 -63.98 -52.52 -19.92
CA ALA A 184 -63.31 -52.58 -21.21
C ALA A 184 -64.21 -53.34 -22.19
N THR A 185 -64.61 -52.69 -23.28
CA THR A 185 -65.59 -53.18 -24.26
C THR A 185 -65.05 -53.06 -25.68
N ALA A 186 -65.36 -54.01 -26.56
CA ALA A 186 -65.00 -53.94 -27.98
C ALA A 186 -66.05 -54.58 -28.90
N GLN A 187 -66.21 -54.04 -30.12
CA GLN A 187 -67.27 -54.40 -31.09
C GLN A 187 -66.84 -54.22 -32.56
N ALA A 188 -67.04 -55.23 -33.42
CA ALA A 188 -66.74 -55.16 -34.87
C ALA A 188 -67.96 -54.80 -35.73
N THR A 189 -67.78 -53.99 -36.77
CA THR A 189 -68.84 -53.53 -37.69
C THR A 189 -68.41 -53.68 -39.15
N VAL A 190 -69.23 -54.32 -40.01
CA VAL A 190 -68.95 -54.40 -41.47
C VAL A 190 -69.93 -53.52 -42.27
N PRO A 191 -69.45 -52.47 -42.96
CA PRO A 191 -70.35 -51.54 -43.66
C PRO A 191 -70.87 -52.02 -45.04
N SER A 192 -70.16 -52.92 -45.74
CA SER A 192 -70.52 -53.42 -47.10
C SER A 192 -69.80 -54.74 -47.47
N ALA A 193 -70.22 -55.42 -48.54
CA ALA A 193 -69.77 -56.77 -48.94
C ALA A 193 -68.24 -56.97 -48.96
N GLY A 194 -67.75 -57.97 -48.21
CA GLY A 194 -66.33 -58.30 -48.03
C GLY A 194 -66.07 -59.13 -46.75
N ALA A 195 -64.85 -59.66 -46.60
CA ALA A 195 -64.40 -60.32 -45.38
C ALA A 195 -63.47 -59.37 -44.59
N ASN A 196 -63.83 -59.01 -43.36
CA ASN A 196 -62.95 -58.29 -42.44
C ASN A 196 -62.60 -59.21 -41.26
N SER A 197 -61.30 -59.33 -40.97
CA SER A 197 -60.77 -59.96 -39.76
C SER A 197 -59.89 -58.95 -39.03
N GLY A 198 -60.20 -58.67 -37.77
CA GLY A 198 -59.40 -57.76 -36.94
C GLY A 198 -59.53 -58.09 -35.45
N SER A 199 -58.57 -57.61 -34.67
CA SER A 199 -58.53 -57.75 -33.21
C SER A 199 -58.36 -56.38 -32.56
N THR A 200 -59.17 -56.11 -31.54
CA THR A 200 -58.94 -54.97 -30.64
C THR A 200 -58.63 -55.47 -29.25
N GLN A 201 -57.62 -54.89 -28.61
CA GLN A 201 -57.22 -55.25 -27.25
C GLN A 201 -57.35 -54.04 -26.32
N PRO A 202 -58.50 -53.85 -25.66
CA PRO A 202 -58.61 -52.88 -24.60
C PRO A 202 -57.82 -53.32 -23.37
N SER A 203 -57.06 -52.39 -22.77
CA SER A 203 -56.36 -52.60 -21.51
C SER A 203 -56.61 -51.48 -20.53
N LEU A 204 -56.74 -51.88 -19.26
CA LEU A 204 -56.92 -51.07 -18.07
C LEU A 204 -55.71 -51.33 -17.19
N ASN A 205 -54.91 -50.30 -16.91
CA ASN A 205 -53.76 -50.42 -16.02
C ASN A 205 -53.70 -49.19 -15.13
N PHE A 206 -54.31 -49.27 -13.96
CA PHE A 206 -54.30 -48.17 -13.01
C PHE A 206 -54.17 -48.64 -11.58
N ASP A 207 -53.52 -47.80 -10.78
CA ASP A 207 -53.39 -47.95 -9.35
C ASP A 207 -54.38 -46.99 -8.69
N ILE A 208 -55.09 -47.48 -7.68
CA ILE A 208 -55.77 -46.62 -6.71
C ILE A 208 -55.07 -46.75 -5.36
N THR A 209 -54.50 -45.64 -4.91
CA THR A 209 -53.88 -45.51 -3.61
C THR A 209 -54.82 -44.77 -2.68
N PHE A 210 -55.07 -45.36 -1.52
CA PHE A 210 -55.79 -44.70 -0.44
C PHE A 210 -54.81 -44.31 0.65
N SER A 211 -54.89 -43.06 1.07
CA SER A 211 -54.19 -42.55 2.24
C SER A 211 -55.20 -41.88 3.18
N PRO A 212 -54.98 -41.90 4.50
CA PRO A 212 -55.77 -41.09 5.40
C PRO A 212 -55.82 -39.65 4.87
N ALA A 213 -57.00 -38.99 4.86
CA ALA A 213 -57.01 -37.56 4.55
C ALA A 213 -56.14 -36.88 5.60
N GLY A 214 -55.10 -36.18 5.12
CA GLY A 214 -53.87 -35.89 5.84
C GLY A 214 -54.03 -35.88 7.36
N ALA A 215 -53.41 -36.85 8.04
CA ALA A 215 -52.99 -36.58 9.41
C ALA A 215 -52.26 -35.25 9.32
N SER A 216 -52.77 -34.24 10.03
CA SER A 216 -52.27 -32.89 9.84
C SER A 216 -50.75 -32.95 9.94
N ASP A 217 -50.05 -32.56 8.88
CA ASP A 217 -48.59 -32.46 8.86
C ASP A 217 -48.08 -31.45 9.92
N THR A 218 -49.01 -30.87 10.68
CA THR A 218 -48.84 -29.82 11.67
C THR A 218 -49.76 -30.06 12.87
N ALA A 219 -49.23 -30.06 14.09
CA ALA A 219 -50.01 -29.95 15.32
C ALA A 219 -49.68 -28.61 15.99
N ARG A 220 -50.71 -27.82 16.35
CA ARG A 220 -50.56 -26.52 17.00
C ARG A 220 -50.84 -26.63 18.49
N TRP A 221 -49.98 -26.06 19.32
CA TRP A 221 -50.20 -26.01 20.76
C TRP A 221 -51.38 -25.09 21.10
N THR A 222 -52.30 -25.54 21.95
CA THR A 222 -53.53 -24.81 22.30
C THR A 222 -53.67 -24.46 23.78
N ASN A 223 -52.77 -24.93 24.64
CA ASN A 223 -52.87 -24.73 26.09
C ASN A 223 -52.05 -23.51 26.56
N PRO A 224 -52.68 -22.34 26.82
CA PRO A 224 -51.97 -21.12 27.20
C PRO A 224 -51.39 -21.15 28.62
N ALA A 225 -51.78 -22.11 29.46
CA ALA A 225 -51.25 -22.29 30.81
C ALA A 225 -49.99 -23.19 30.84
N GLY A 226 -49.66 -23.83 29.72
CA GLY A 226 -48.62 -24.85 29.66
C GLY A 226 -49.10 -26.23 30.14
N GLY A 227 -48.22 -27.23 30.06
CA GLY A 227 -48.59 -28.62 30.35
C GLY A 227 -47.61 -29.63 29.76
N SER A 228 -47.99 -30.90 29.71
CA SER A 228 -47.16 -31.94 29.09
C SER A 228 -47.29 -31.94 27.57
N PHE A 229 -46.16 -32.06 26.87
CA PHE A 229 -46.11 -32.26 25.42
C PHE A 229 -46.87 -33.53 24.98
N GLN A 230 -46.93 -34.54 25.86
CA GLN A 230 -47.54 -35.84 25.60
C GLN A 230 -49.07 -35.84 25.78
N THR A 231 -49.66 -34.74 26.25
CA THR A 231 -51.10 -34.64 26.45
C THR A 231 -51.77 -34.27 25.13
N VAL A 232 -52.50 -35.22 24.53
CA VAL A 232 -53.23 -35.05 23.26
C VAL A 232 -54.15 -33.83 23.21
N THR A 233 -54.77 -33.44 24.33
CA THR A 233 -55.69 -32.28 24.38
C THR A 233 -54.98 -30.93 24.39
N ASN A 234 -53.65 -30.89 24.52
CA ASN A 234 -52.87 -29.65 24.41
C ASN A 234 -52.54 -29.27 22.95
N TRP A 235 -53.00 -30.07 21.99
CA TRP A 235 -52.71 -29.91 20.56
C TRP A 235 -54.00 -29.75 19.75
N ASP A 236 -53.91 -29.05 18.62
CA ASP A 236 -54.91 -28.98 17.56
C ASP A 236 -54.30 -29.32 16.19
N PRO A 237 -54.78 -30.39 15.49
CA PRO A 237 -55.76 -31.36 15.99
C PRO A 237 -55.25 -32.07 17.24
N ALA A 238 -56.17 -32.66 18.04
CA ALA A 238 -55.86 -33.32 19.31
C ALA A 238 -55.00 -34.60 19.13
N MET A 239 -53.72 -34.40 18.81
CA MET A 239 -52.72 -35.41 18.56
C MET A 239 -51.36 -34.92 19.05
N VAL A 240 -50.54 -35.82 19.61
CA VAL A 240 -49.14 -35.51 19.91
C VAL A 240 -48.35 -35.58 18.59
N PRO A 241 -47.62 -34.53 18.20
CA PRO A 241 -46.81 -34.57 16.98
C PRO A 241 -45.63 -35.54 17.13
N GLY A 242 -45.45 -36.40 16.12
CA GLY A 242 -44.37 -37.36 15.96
C GLY A 242 -43.44 -37.04 14.80
N SER A 243 -42.56 -37.98 14.45
CA SER A 243 -41.39 -37.80 13.57
C SER A 243 -41.65 -37.28 12.15
N ASP A 244 -42.90 -37.35 11.68
CA ASP A 244 -43.34 -36.91 10.36
C ASP A 244 -44.16 -35.61 10.41
N GLN A 245 -44.53 -35.11 11.60
CA GLN A 245 -45.31 -33.88 11.78
C GLN A 245 -44.47 -32.67 12.23
N THR A 246 -45.02 -31.48 11.96
CA THR A 246 -44.54 -30.17 12.45
C THR A 246 -45.23 -29.83 13.77
N ALA A 247 -44.48 -29.56 14.83
CA ALA A 247 -45.03 -28.98 16.05
C ALA A 247 -44.97 -27.45 15.95
N ILE A 248 -46.09 -26.76 16.19
CA ILE A 248 -46.16 -25.29 16.17
C ILE A 248 -46.61 -24.77 17.54
N PHE A 249 -45.86 -23.82 18.09
CA PHE A 249 -46.22 -23.04 19.25
C PHE A 249 -46.43 -21.58 18.83
N ASN A 250 -47.67 -21.09 18.86
CA ASN A 250 -48.03 -19.77 18.33
C ASN A 250 -48.99 -19.00 19.23
N LEU A 251 -49.07 -19.35 20.51
CA LEU A 251 -49.88 -18.62 21.48
C LEU A 251 -49.14 -17.38 21.95
N ALA A 252 -49.81 -16.23 22.03
CA ALA A 252 -49.23 -14.97 22.52
C ALA A 252 -49.18 -14.90 24.06
N SER A 253 -48.81 -15.99 24.73
CA SER A 253 -48.71 -16.10 26.19
C SER A 253 -47.34 -16.65 26.61
N THR A 254 -47.02 -16.53 27.90
CA THR A 254 -45.86 -17.17 28.52
C THR A 254 -46.28 -18.48 29.16
N TYR A 255 -45.64 -19.60 28.80
CA TYR A 255 -45.98 -20.91 29.34
C TYR A 255 -44.82 -21.91 29.27
N ALA A 256 -44.86 -22.89 30.17
CA ALA A 256 -43.88 -23.97 30.24
C ALA A 256 -44.45 -25.29 29.71
N VAL A 257 -43.64 -26.01 28.93
CA VAL A 257 -43.98 -27.30 28.33
C VAL A 257 -43.05 -28.36 28.90
N ASN A 258 -43.62 -29.33 29.62
CA ASN A 258 -42.89 -30.51 30.06
C ASN A 258 -42.83 -31.52 28.92
N VAL A 259 -41.66 -31.63 28.29
CA VAL A 259 -41.50 -32.33 27.02
C VAL A 259 -41.36 -33.85 27.21
N GLY A 260 -40.51 -34.27 28.15
CA GLY A 260 -40.04 -35.65 28.20
C GLY A 260 -39.23 -35.97 26.93
N SER A 261 -39.51 -37.10 26.27
CA SER A 261 -38.91 -37.44 24.98
C SER A 261 -39.91 -37.19 23.84
N ALA A 262 -39.48 -36.46 22.81
CA ALA A 262 -40.30 -36.22 21.62
C ALA A 262 -39.43 -36.06 20.37
N THR A 263 -39.95 -36.55 19.24
CA THR A 263 -39.29 -36.43 17.94
C THR A 263 -40.29 -35.89 16.93
N THR A 264 -39.93 -34.85 16.20
CA THR A 264 -40.77 -34.22 15.17
C THR A 264 -40.02 -34.03 13.86
N LYS A 265 -40.74 -33.81 12.75
CA LYS A 265 -40.13 -33.42 11.47
C LYS A 265 -39.64 -31.98 11.52
N ARG A 266 -40.40 -31.11 12.18
CA ARG A 266 -40.15 -29.67 12.25
C ARG A 266 -40.72 -29.11 13.54
N LEU A 267 -40.05 -28.12 14.12
CA LEU A 267 -40.54 -27.35 15.26
C LEU A 267 -40.56 -25.88 14.87
N GLU A 268 -41.71 -25.24 15.03
CA GLU A 268 -41.87 -23.79 14.85
C GLU A 268 -42.39 -23.14 16.13
N VAL A 269 -41.74 -22.06 16.55
CA VAL A 269 -42.24 -21.20 17.63
C VAL A 269 -42.47 -19.81 17.04
N ARG A 270 -43.74 -19.45 16.88
CA ARG A 270 -44.22 -18.28 16.13
C ARG A 270 -44.98 -17.24 16.98
N GLY A 271 -44.80 -17.27 18.29
CA GLY A 271 -45.42 -16.34 19.22
C GLY A 271 -45.22 -16.72 20.68
N GLY A 272 -45.24 -15.70 21.56
CA GLY A 272 -45.19 -15.87 23.01
C GLY A 272 -43.82 -16.22 23.56
N ASP A 273 -43.79 -16.59 24.84
CA ASP A 273 -42.60 -17.04 25.57
C ASP A 273 -42.76 -18.51 25.97
N VAL A 274 -42.06 -19.39 25.27
CA VAL A 274 -42.21 -20.85 25.42
C VAL A 274 -40.99 -21.42 26.13
N THR A 275 -41.20 -22.04 27.31
CA THR A 275 -40.12 -22.69 28.06
C THR A 275 -40.25 -24.20 27.98
N PHE A 276 -39.24 -24.89 27.44
CA PHE A 276 -39.15 -26.35 27.50
C PHE A 276 -38.43 -26.77 28.78
N ILE A 277 -39.03 -27.69 29.53
CA ILE A 277 -38.45 -28.33 30.72
C ILE A 277 -38.40 -29.85 30.52
N ASN A 278 -37.39 -30.51 31.12
CA ASN A 278 -37.16 -31.95 31.01
C ASN A 278 -37.16 -32.46 29.55
N ALA A 279 -36.52 -31.72 28.65
CA ALA A 279 -36.59 -32.04 27.23
C ALA A 279 -35.51 -33.04 26.80
N ALA A 280 -35.92 -34.03 25.99
CA ALA A 280 -35.08 -34.81 25.10
C ALA A 280 -35.75 -34.75 23.72
N TYR A 281 -35.60 -33.61 23.05
CA TYR A 281 -36.34 -33.26 21.85
C TYR A 281 -35.48 -33.43 20.60
N THR A 282 -35.98 -34.09 19.56
CA THR A 282 -35.26 -34.24 18.28
C THR A 282 -36.08 -33.77 17.10
N VAL A 283 -35.50 -32.92 16.25
CA VAL A 283 -36.06 -32.49 14.98
C VAL A 283 -35.36 -33.24 13.85
N LEU A 284 -36.13 -34.06 13.13
CA LEU A 284 -35.67 -34.81 11.96
C LEU A 284 -35.73 -33.92 10.71
N SER A 285 -34.62 -33.25 10.41
CA SER A 285 -34.41 -32.56 9.13
C SER A 285 -33.16 -33.09 8.44
N SER A 286 -33.05 -32.91 7.12
CA SER A 286 -31.82 -33.19 6.37
C SER A 286 -31.07 -31.88 6.07
N LEU A 287 -29.79 -31.97 5.71
CA LEU A 287 -28.97 -30.80 5.36
C LEU A 287 -29.52 -29.99 4.15
N ASN A 288 -30.30 -30.63 3.28
CA ASN A 288 -30.87 -30.01 2.07
C ASN A 288 -32.36 -29.64 2.22
N ALA A 289 -32.93 -29.80 3.41
CA ALA A 289 -34.32 -29.44 3.69
C ALA A 289 -34.42 -27.98 4.21
N PRO A 290 -35.60 -27.32 4.08
CA PRO A 290 -35.87 -26.08 4.79
C PRO A 290 -35.59 -26.22 6.30
N PRO A 291 -35.27 -25.13 7.03
CA PRO A 291 -34.83 -25.19 8.42
C PRO A 291 -35.79 -25.99 9.31
N GLY A 292 -35.37 -27.14 9.86
CA GLY A 292 -36.24 -27.98 10.70
C GLY A 292 -36.68 -27.29 12.00
N LEU A 293 -35.88 -26.34 12.50
CA LEU A 293 -36.16 -25.59 13.71
C LEU A 293 -36.29 -24.11 13.39
N VAL A 294 -37.47 -23.51 13.60
CA VAL A 294 -37.74 -22.10 13.26
C VAL A 294 -38.33 -21.34 14.43
N PHE A 295 -37.78 -20.16 14.70
CA PHE A 295 -38.30 -19.22 15.68
C PHE A 295 -38.58 -17.89 15.01
N ASP A 296 -39.77 -17.33 15.27
CA ASP A 296 -40.24 -16.11 14.63
C ASP A 296 -41.19 -15.37 15.59
N ASN A 297 -40.97 -14.08 15.85
CA ASN A 297 -41.82 -13.31 16.79
C ASN A 297 -41.99 -13.95 18.19
N ALA A 298 -40.96 -14.61 18.73
CA ALA A 298 -41.08 -15.40 19.95
C ALA A 298 -39.81 -15.44 20.80
N THR A 299 -39.96 -15.70 22.09
CA THR A 299 -38.86 -16.13 22.96
C THR A 299 -39.02 -17.62 23.26
N PHE A 300 -37.97 -18.40 23.00
CA PHE A 300 -37.89 -19.79 23.42
C PHE A 300 -36.82 -19.95 24.50
N THR A 301 -37.11 -20.70 25.55
CA THR A 301 -36.16 -21.01 26.61
C THR A 301 -36.05 -22.52 26.80
N LEU A 302 -34.86 -23.09 26.65
CA LEU A 302 -34.57 -24.44 27.12
C LEU A 302 -34.10 -24.35 28.57
N ALA A 303 -34.87 -24.88 29.50
CA ALA A 303 -34.59 -24.88 30.94
C ALA A 303 -34.28 -26.32 31.40
N GLY A 304 -33.09 -26.78 31.02
CA GLY A 304 -32.58 -28.12 31.26
C GLY A 304 -33.00 -29.13 30.19
N GLY A 305 -32.12 -30.09 29.90
CA GLY A 305 -32.34 -31.14 28.91
C GLY A 305 -31.68 -30.85 27.55
N GLN A 306 -32.06 -31.60 26.52
CA GLN A 306 -31.41 -31.61 25.21
C GLN A 306 -32.40 -31.37 24.07
N VAL A 307 -31.99 -30.55 23.09
CA VAL A 307 -32.63 -30.38 21.78
C VAL A 307 -31.64 -30.76 20.69
N ASN A 308 -32.05 -31.61 19.76
CA ASN A 308 -31.27 -31.99 18.57
C ASN A 308 -31.97 -31.47 17.31
N SER A 309 -31.23 -30.84 16.41
CA SER A 309 -31.71 -30.36 15.10
C SER A 309 -30.60 -30.49 14.05
N VAL A 310 -30.95 -30.32 12.77
CA VAL A 310 -29.94 -30.27 11.69
C VAL A 310 -29.82 -28.86 11.13
N VAL A 311 -30.92 -28.21 10.73
CA VAL A 311 -30.90 -26.83 10.23
C VAL A 311 -31.85 -25.97 11.05
N ALA A 312 -31.40 -24.79 11.49
CA ALA A 312 -32.19 -23.88 12.32
C ALA A 312 -32.16 -22.43 11.80
N LEU A 313 -33.28 -21.72 11.96
CA LEU A 313 -33.44 -20.31 11.60
C LEU A 313 -34.14 -19.54 12.73
N ILE A 314 -33.47 -18.51 13.24
CA ILE A 314 -33.96 -17.64 14.33
C ILE A 314 -34.27 -16.26 13.74
N GLY A 315 -35.49 -15.76 13.91
CA GLY A 315 -35.92 -14.45 13.39
C GLY A 315 -36.26 -14.48 11.91
N GLU A 316 -37.07 -15.46 11.47
CA GLU A 316 -37.41 -15.65 10.04
C GLU A 316 -37.97 -14.37 9.40
N THR A 317 -39.00 -13.76 10.00
CA THR A 317 -39.65 -12.54 9.50
C THR A 317 -39.71 -11.41 10.53
N LEU A 318 -39.83 -11.75 11.81
CA LEU A 318 -39.93 -10.85 12.95
C LEU A 318 -38.89 -11.24 14.02
N PRO A 319 -38.56 -10.35 14.97
CA PRO A 319 -37.54 -10.64 15.97
C PRO A 319 -37.84 -11.90 16.78
N ALA A 320 -36.83 -12.73 17.03
CA ALA A 320 -36.98 -13.94 17.85
C ALA A 320 -35.74 -14.20 18.69
N ARG A 321 -35.92 -14.85 19.85
CA ARG A 321 -34.87 -15.12 20.82
C ARG A 321 -34.91 -16.57 21.30
N VAL A 322 -33.74 -17.20 21.39
CA VAL A 322 -33.53 -18.54 22.00
C VAL A 322 -32.61 -18.39 23.19
N ASN A 323 -33.03 -18.85 24.37
CA ASN A 323 -32.22 -18.88 25.59
C ASN A 323 -31.92 -20.35 25.97
N LEU A 324 -30.65 -20.69 26.14
CA LEU A 324 -30.22 -21.95 26.75
C LEU A 324 -29.86 -21.68 28.21
N GLY A 325 -30.68 -22.19 29.13
CA GLY A 325 -30.43 -22.09 30.56
C GLY A 325 -29.39 -23.09 31.04
N ALA A 326 -29.24 -23.18 32.36
CA ALA A 326 -28.34 -24.15 32.98
C ALA A 326 -28.66 -25.60 32.57
N ASP A 327 -27.62 -26.40 32.38
CA ASP A 327 -27.69 -27.83 32.05
C ASP A 327 -28.53 -28.12 30.78
N SER A 328 -28.57 -27.14 29.87
CA SER A 328 -29.29 -27.20 28.60
C SER A 328 -28.31 -27.45 27.47
N LEU A 329 -28.58 -28.45 26.62
CA LEU A 329 -27.73 -28.84 25.49
C LEU A 329 -28.52 -28.72 24.18
N TRP A 330 -28.07 -27.86 23.28
CA TRP A 330 -28.59 -27.81 21.92
C TRP A 330 -27.53 -28.30 20.93
N ILE A 331 -27.82 -29.39 20.22
CA ILE A 331 -26.98 -29.91 19.14
C ILE A 331 -27.68 -29.65 17.81
N ASN A 332 -27.16 -28.70 17.03
CA ASN A 332 -27.57 -28.42 15.66
C ASN A 332 -26.51 -28.93 14.67
N SER A 333 -26.66 -30.13 14.12
CA SER A 333 -25.57 -30.78 13.36
C SER A 333 -25.27 -30.17 11.98
N GLY A 334 -26.06 -29.20 11.52
CA GLY A 334 -25.90 -28.50 10.24
C GLY A 334 -25.97 -26.97 10.40
N GLY A 335 -26.53 -26.28 9.40
CA GLY A 335 -26.56 -24.82 9.36
C GLY A 335 -27.39 -24.18 10.48
N LEU A 336 -26.84 -23.18 11.17
CA LEU A 336 -27.55 -22.33 12.11
C LEU A 336 -27.58 -20.91 11.58
N THR A 337 -28.77 -20.37 11.31
CA THR A 337 -28.95 -18.97 10.89
C THR A 337 -29.59 -18.17 12.00
N ILE A 338 -28.89 -17.15 12.50
CA ILE A 338 -29.37 -16.21 13.51
C ILE A 338 -29.62 -14.89 12.77
N GLY A 339 -30.89 -14.56 12.58
CA GLY A 339 -31.33 -13.41 11.78
C GLY A 339 -31.76 -13.80 10.38
N GLY A 340 -33.06 -13.68 10.10
CA GLY A 340 -33.65 -13.71 8.76
C GLY A 340 -34.00 -12.29 8.31
N ASN A 341 -35.24 -12.04 7.93
CA ASN A 341 -35.73 -10.65 7.79
C ASN A 341 -36.02 -10.02 9.16
N GLY A 342 -36.26 -10.83 10.19
CA GLY A 342 -36.33 -10.40 11.59
C GLY A 342 -34.98 -10.52 12.30
N HIS A 343 -34.81 -9.78 13.39
CA HIS A 343 -33.61 -9.85 14.21
C HIS A 343 -33.58 -11.13 15.07
N GLY A 344 -32.59 -11.99 14.87
CA GLY A 344 -32.45 -13.24 15.63
C GLY A 344 -31.53 -13.10 16.83
N ILE A 345 -31.82 -13.75 17.95
CA ILE A 345 -30.95 -13.79 19.14
C ILE A 345 -30.81 -15.22 19.62
N VAL A 346 -29.59 -15.69 19.86
CA VAL A 346 -29.30 -16.93 20.60
C VAL A 346 -28.43 -16.60 21.79
N ALA A 347 -28.90 -16.91 23.00
CA ALA A 347 -28.20 -16.68 24.25
C ALA A 347 -27.92 -18.02 24.95
N VAL A 348 -26.64 -18.35 25.12
CA VAL A 348 -26.13 -19.49 25.88
C VAL A 348 -25.72 -19.00 27.25
N GLY A 349 -26.51 -19.33 28.27
CA GLY A 349 -26.26 -18.93 29.66
C GLY A 349 -25.30 -19.86 30.39
N GLU A 350 -25.07 -19.57 31.67
CA GLU A 350 -24.21 -20.35 32.57
C GLU A 350 -24.52 -21.85 32.51
N ARG A 351 -23.50 -22.69 32.30
CA ARG A 351 -23.58 -24.15 32.11
C ARG A 351 -24.45 -24.63 30.92
N GLY A 352 -24.93 -23.72 30.06
CA GLY A 352 -25.57 -24.07 28.80
C GLY A 352 -24.54 -24.44 27.73
N SER A 353 -24.94 -25.29 26.77
CA SER A 353 -24.07 -25.70 25.66
C SER A 353 -24.80 -25.68 24.32
N LEU A 354 -24.16 -25.09 23.31
CA LEU A 354 -24.60 -25.09 21.92
C LEU A 354 -23.52 -25.73 21.04
N THR A 355 -23.87 -26.77 20.28
CA THR A 355 -23.07 -27.25 19.16
C THR A 355 -23.79 -26.92 17.86
N SER A 356 -23.11 -26.30 16.90
CA SER A 356 -23.65 -25.98 15.58
C SER A 356 -22.68 -26.38 14.45
N GLY A 357 -23.20 -26.65 13.25
CA GLY A 357 -22.39 -26.66 12.03
C GLY A 357 -22.02 -25.23 11.61
N ASN A 358 -22.08 -24.94 10.30
CA ASN A 358 -21.84 -23.57 9.83
C ASN A 358 -22.87 -22.60 10.42
N THR A 359 -22.40 -21.50 10.99
CA THR A 359 -23.23 -20.55 11.72
C THR A 359 -23.20 -19.18 11.04
N LEU A 360 -24.36 -18.65 10.68
CA LEU A 360 -24.53 -17.31 10.13
C LEU A 360 -25.18 -16.43 11.19
N VAL A 361 -24.51 -15.34 11.58
CA VAL A 361 -25.02 -14.34 12.51
C VAL A 361 -25.27 -13.05 11.73
N GLY A 362 -26.51 -12.60 11.69
CA GLY A 362 -26.97 -11.63 10.69
C GLY A 362 -27.10 -12.27 9.29
N GLY A 363 -27.65 -13.49 9.22
CA GLY A 363 -27.77 -14.25 7.98
C GLY A 363 -28.74 -13.66 6.95
N GLY A 364 -29.71 -12.85 7.38
CA GLY A 364 -30.59 -12.05 6.54
C GLY A 364 -30.61 -10.58 6.96
N SER A 365 -31.46 -9.78 6.31
CA SER A 365 -31.49 -8.31 6.46
C SER A 365 -31.84 -7.79 7.86
N GLY A 366 -32.47 -8.60 8.72
CA GLY A 366 -32.89 -8.21 10.07
C GLY A 366 -31.77 -8.18 11.12
N GLY A 367 -30.62 -8.77 10.82
CA GLY A 367 -29.47 -8.88 11.73
C GLY A 367 -29.61 -9.98 12.80
N GLY A 368 -28.58 -10.18 13.60
CA GLY A 368 -28.67 -11.12 14.72
C GLY A 368 -27.51 -11.12 15.71
N ASP A 369 -27.75 -11.73 16.88
CA ASP A 369 -26.84 -11.78 18.01
C ASP A 369 -26.64 -13.21 18.51
N LEU A 370 -25.37 -13.61 18.68
CA LEU A 370 -24.97 -14.81 19.40
C LEU A 370 -24.27 -14.40 20.71
N ILE A 371 -24.88 -14.72 21.84
CA ILE A 371 -24.39 -14.36 23.17
C ILE A 371 -24.03 -15.64 23.91
N VAL A 372 -22.76 -15.77 24.32
CA VAL A 372 -22.26 -16.89 25.13
C VAL A 372 -21.74 -16.32 26.44
N GLN A 373 -22.50 -16.49 27.51
CA GLN A 373 -22.27 -15.75 28.75
C GLN A 373 -22.42 -16.62 30.00
N GLY A 374 -21.43 -16.49 30.88
CA GLY A 374 -21.44 -17.12 32.20
C GLY A 374 -20.50 -18.32 32.29
N GLN A 375 -20.28 -18.79 33.52
CA GLN A 375 -19.33 -19.85 33.80
C GLN A 375 -19.74 -21.15 33.11
N ASN A 376 -18.78 -21.80 32.45
CA ASN A 376 -18.99 -23.05 31.71
C ASN A 376 -20.09 -22.97 30.62
N ALA A 377 -20.50 -21.78 30.20
CA ALA A 377 -21.24 -21.63 28.95
C ALA A 377 -20.30 -22.00 27.79
N ASP A 378 -20.73 -22.91 26.90
CA ASP A 378 -19.89 -23.44 25.82
C ASP A 378 -20.62 -23.35 24.48
N TRP A 379 -19.96 -22.78 23.48
CA TRP A 379 -20.42 -22.85 22.08
C TRP A 379 -19.36 -23.49 21.20
N ARG A 380 -19.75 -24.45 20.36
CA ARG A 380 -18.90 -25.09 19.35
C ARG A 380 -19.55 -25.03 17.99
N GLY A 381 -19.00 -24.23 17.08
CA GLY A 381 -19.45 -24.06 15.70
C GLY A 381 -18.53 -24.71 14.67
N GLY A 382 -19.04 -24.88 13.44
CA GLY A 382 -18.23 -25.04 12.23
C GLY A 382 -17.64 -23.70 11.78
N GLN A 383 -17.70 -23.38 10.48
CA GLN A 383 -17.37 -22.01 10.03
C GLN A 383 -18.40 -21.02 10.56
N VAL A 384 -17.98 -19.83 11.01
CA VAL A 384 -18.90 -18.77 11.44
C VAL A 384 -18.75 -17.51 10.58
N ASN A 385 -19.87 -16.96 10.10
CA ASN A 385 -19.92 -15.67 9.43
C ASN A 385 -20.78 -14.71 10.26
N ILE A 386 -20.21 -13.55 10.61
CA ILE A 386 -20.83 -12.53 11.46
C ILE A 386 -20.96 -11.26 10.63
N GLY A 387 -22.20 -10.83 10.39
CA GLY A 387 -22.48 -9.78 9.42
C GLY A 387 -22.50 -10.32 7.98
N GLU A 388 -23.29 -11.36 7.70
CA GLU A 388 -23.36 -11.97 6.36
C GLU A 388 -24.21 -11.16 5.39
N ASN A 389 -25.46 -10.81 5.76
CA ASN A 389 -26.37 -10.01 4.94
C ASN A 389 -27.04 -8.87 5.73
N GLY A 390 -27.13 -8.99 7.05
CA GLY A 390 -27.51 -7.94 7.98
C GLY A 390 -26.51 -7.88 9.13
N ALA A 391 -26.63 -6.88 10.01
CA ALA A 391 -25.68 -6.69 11.10
C ALA A 391 -25.61 -7.93 12.01
N GLY A 392 -24.40 -8.38 12.35
CA GLY A 392 -24.21 -9.56 13.19
C GLY A 392 -23.32 -9.27 14.41
N THR A 393 -23.65 -9.85 15.58
CA THR A 393 -22.79 -9.75 16.77
C THR A 393 -22.51 -11.10 17.44
N LEU A 394 -21.28 -11.29 17.92
CA LEU A 394 -20.88 -12.37 18.82
C LEU A 394 -20.33 -11.77 20.12
N ALA A 395 -20.93 -12.10 21.25
CA ALA A 395 -20.44 -11.69 22.57
C ALA A 395 -20.09 -12.92 23.42
N VAL A 396 -18.83 -13.04 23.85
CA VAL A 396 -18.37 -14.09 24.77
C VAL A 396 -17.91 -13.43 26.07
N SER A 397 -18.59 -13.72 27.17
CA SER A 397 -18.32 -13.04 28.45
C SER A 397 -18.48 -13.92 29.69
N GLY A 398 -17.95 -13.48 30.83
CA GLY A 398 -18.14 -14.15 32.12
C GLY A 398 -17.50 -15.54 32.24
N GLY A 399 -16.35 -15.78 31.60
CA GLY A 399 -15.61 -17.05 31.64
C GLY A 399 -16.11 -18.12 30.66
N ALA A 400 -16.95 -17.72 29.71
CA ALA A 400 -17.50 -18.58 28.68
C ALA A 400 -16.45 -19.05 27.66
N GLN A 401 -16.74 -20.17 27.00
CA GLN A 401 -15.88 -20.76 25.97
C GLN A 401 -16.62 -20.77 24.62
N ALA A 402 -15.94 -20.33 23.56
CA ALA A 402 -16.37 -20.45 22.19
C ALA A 402 -15.30 -21.18 21.38
N ARG A 403 -15.71 -22.08 20.49
CA ARG A 403 -14.82 -22.77 19.54
C ARG A 403 -15.46 -22.75 18.17
N SER A 404 -14.70 -22.46 17.13
CA SER A 404 -15.20 -22.58 15.76
C SER A 404 -14.10 -22.90 14.75
N GLY A 405 -14.57 -23.15 13.52
CA GLY A 405 -13.78 -23.32 12.30
C GLY A 405 -12.95 -22.08 11.92
N ARG A 406 -12.98 -21.74 10.62
CA ARG A 406 -12.68 -20.38 10.15
C ARG A 406 -13.79 -19.40 10.55
N ALA A 407 -13.45 -18.12 10.66
CA ALA A 407 -14.41 -17.07 10.99
C ALA A 407 -14.31 -15.87 10.05
N PHE A 408 -15.45 -15.29 9.70
CA PHE A 408 -15.58 -14.07 8.90
C PHE A 408 -16.39 -13.05 9.71
N VAL A 409 -15.86 -11.85 9.91
CA VAL A 409 -16.50 -10.74 10.63
C VAL A 409 -16.58 -9.55 9.69
N GLY A 410 -17.78 -9.04 9.40
CA GLY A 410 -17.95 -8.06 8.33
C GLY A 410 -17.97 -8.72 6.94
N SER A 411 -18.72 -9.82 6.79
CA SER A 411 -18.68 -10.68 5.59
C SER A 411 -19.33 -10.01 4.37
N ASN A 412 -20.52 -9.40 4.51
CA ASN A 412 -21.07 -8.40 3.55
C ASN A 412 -21.94 -7.32 4.23
N ALA A 413 -22.05 -7.35 5.55
CA ALA A 413 -22.67 -6.35 6.39
C ALA A 413 -21.86 -6.21 7.67
N ARG A 414 -22.05 -5.12 8.42
CA ARG A 414 -21.31 -4.89 9.68
C ARG A 414 -21.32 -6.09 10.63
N GLY A 415 -20.13 -6.55 11.00
CA GLY A 415 -19.93 -7.63 11.97
C GLY A 415 -19.16 -7.15 13.21
N ALA A 416 -19.58 -7.58 14.39
CA ALA A 416 -18.92 -7.23 15.64
C ALA A 416 -18.69 -8.45 16.55
N VAL A 417 -17.50 -8.57 17.11
CA VAL A 417 -17.16 -9.59 18.11
C VAL A 417 -16.63 -8.91 19.37
N THR A 418 -17.12 -9.33 20.53
CA THR A 418 -16.62 -8.90 21.84
C THR A 418 -16.26 -10.11 22.69
N LEU A 419 -15.02 -10.16 23.17
CA LEU A 419 -14.53 -11.15 24.14
C LEU A 419 -14.15 -10.42 25.41
N ASP A 420 -14.94 -10.62 26.46
CA ASP A 420 -14.84 -9.79 27.66
C ASP A 420 -14.74 -10.58 28.96
N GLY A 421 -13.69 -10.29 29.71
CA GLY A 421 -13.62 -10.61 31.13
C GLY A 421 -13.01 -11.96 31.49
N ILE A 422 -12.71 -12.07 32.79
CA ILE A 422 -12.41 -13.30 33.50
C ILE A 422 -13.51 -13.46 34.55
N ALA A 423 -14.08 -14.66 34.66
CA ALA A 423 -15.06 -14.97 35.69
C ALA A 423 -14.42 -14.91 37.10
N PRO A 424 -15.22 -14.73 38.17
CA PRO A 424 -14.72 -14.72 39.56
C PRO A 424 -13.89 -15.95 39.97
N ASN A 425 -14.10 -17.09 39.30
CA ASN A 425 -13.35 -18.34 39.54
C ASN A 425 -12.02 -18.43 38.76
N GLY A 426 -11.64 -17.38 38.00
CA GLY A 426 -10.45 -17.35 37.16
C GLY A 426 -10.64 -17.90 35.74
N ALA A 427 -11.83 -18.38 35.35
CA ALA A 427 -12.08 -18.84 33.99
C ALA A 427 -12.08 -17.67 33.00
N ILE A 428 -11.33 -17.80 31.91
CA ILE A 428 -11.14 -16.74 30.90
C ILE A 428 -12.24 -16.85 29.84
N SER A 429 -12.89 -15.73 29.49
CA SER A 429 -13.74 -15.66 28.30
C SER A 429 -12.88 -15.86 27.05
N ARG A 430 -13.08 -16.95 26.33
CA ARG A 430 -12.15 -17.42 25.29
C ARG A 430 -12.87 -17.80 24.01
N TRP A 431 -12.27 -17.42 22.87
CA TRP A 431 -12.65 -17.93 21.56
C TRP A 431 -11.46 -18.58 20.86
N ASP A 432 -11.56 -19.89 20.62
CA ASP A 432 -10.57 -20.68 19.88
C ASP A 432 -11.04 -20.95 18.45
N LEU A 433 -10.22 -20.56 17.47
CA LEU A 433 -10.39 -20.87 16.06
C LEU A 433 -9.36 -21.91 15.63
N ASP A 434 -9.83 -22.99 15.00
CA ASP A 434 -8.95 -23.98 14.34
C ASP A 434 -8.48 -23.51 12.94
N GLY A 435 -9.02 -22.39 12.45
CA GLY A 435 -8.68 -21.73 11.19
C GLY A 435 -8.35 -20.24 11.34
N SER A 436 -8.26 -19.54 10.20
CA SER A 436 -7.99 -18.10 10.18
C SER A 436 -9.25 -17.27 10.47
N LEU A 437 -9.05 -16.11 11.08
CA LEU A 437 -10.04 -15.06 11.25
C LEU A 437 -9.89 -14.00 10.16
N PHE A 438 -10.96 -13.74 9.42
CA PHE A 438 -11.04 -12.65 8.45
C PHE A 438 -11.95 -11.55 9.00
N VAL A 439 -11.46 -10.31 9.03
CA VAL A 439 -12.19 -9.15 9.55
C VAL A 439 -12.26 -8.11 8.43
N GLY A 440 -13.44 -7.88 7.86
CA GLY A 440 -13.66 -6.84 6.84
C GLY A 440 -13.88 -7.28 5.40
N VAL A 441 -14.20 -8.55 5.13
CA VAL A 441 -14.16 -9.11 3.76
C VAL A 441 -15.15 -8.47 2.78
N GLY A 442 -16.25 -7.89 3.25
CA GLY A 442 -17.22 -7.19 2.39
C GLY A 442 -17.85 -5.93 2.98
N ASP A 443 -17.79 -5.74 4.30
CA ASP A 443 -18.15 -4.50 5.02
C ASP A 443 -17.33 -4.43 6.32
N ALA A 444 -17.37 -3.33 7.05
CA ALA A 444 -16.55 -3.13 8.24
C ALA A 444 -16.78 -4.22 9.32
N GLY A 445 -15.70 -4.92 9.67
CA GLY A 445 -15.64 -5.88 10.77
C GLY A 445 -14.91 -5.31 11.99
N THR A 446 -15.41 -5.61 13.19
CA THR A 446 -14.77 -5.20 14.45
C THR A 446 -14.63 -6.38 15.41
N VAL A 447 -13.45 -6.49 16.04
CA VAL A 447 -13.19 -7.47 17.11
C VAL A 447 -12.58 -6.75 18.29
N THR A 448 -13.22 -6.85 19.45
CA THR A 448 -12.72 -6.28 20.72
C THR A 448 -12.43 -7.39 21.72
N VAL A 449 -11.21 -7.43 22.25
CA VAL A 449 -10.81 -8.30 23.35
C VAL A 449 -10.49 -7.41 24.55
N SER A 450 -11.19 -7.59 25.67
CA SER A 450 -11.06 -6.72 26.85
C SER A 450 -11.06 -7.49 28.17
N ASN A 451 -10.64 -6.82 29.24
CA ASN A 451 -10.76 -7.28 30.63
C ASN A 451 -10.22 -8.71 30.88
N GLY A 452 -9.18 -9.13 30.16
CA GLY A 452 -8.56 -10.46 30.32
C GLY A 452 -9.12 -11.57 29.41
N GLY A 453 -9.96 -11.24 28.42
CA GLY A 453 -10.38 -12.19 27.37
C GLY A 453 -9.22 -12.72 26.51
N LEU A 454 -9.46 -13.83 25.80
CA LEU A 454 -8.47 -14.53 24.98
C LEU A 454 -9.03 -14.90 23.59
N LEU A 455 -8.33 -14.49 22.54
CA LEU A 455 -8.60 -14.88 21.15
C LEU A 455 -7.42 -15.70 20.61
N VAL A 456 -7.70 -16.89 20.08
CA VAL A 456 -6.69 -17.76 19.47
C VAL A 456 -7.13 -18.11 18.06
N ALA A 457 -6.28 -17.90 17.06
CA ALA A 457 -6.51 -18.36 15.70
C ALA A 457 -5.19 -18.77 15.02
N THR A 458 -5.27 -19.52 13.92
CA THR A 458 -4.07 -19.90 13.16
C THR A 458 -3.51 -18.73 12.34
N GLY A 459 -4.36 -17.77 11.95
CA GLY A 459 -3.94 -16.54 11.29
C GLY A 459 -5.03 -15.49 11.23
N PHE A 460 -4.65 -14.26 10.89
CA PHE A 460 -5.55 -13.12 10.86
C PHE A 460 -5.40 -12.31 9.58
N LEU A 461 -6.52 -11.91 9.01
CA LEU A 461 -6.58 -10.98 7.89
C LEU A 461 -7.55 -9.87 8.27
N ILE A 462 -7.05 -8.64 8.35
CA ILE A 462 -7.85 -7.44 8.60
C ILE A 462 -7.87 -6.63 7.31
N ASP A 463 -9.04 -6.47 6.70
CA ASP A 463 -9.21 -5.69 5.47
C ASP A 463 -9.23 -4.17 5.75
N ALA A 464 -9.16 -3.38 4.68
CA ALA A 464 -9.31 -1.94 4.72
C ALA A 464 -10.62 -1.57 5.45
N GLU A 465 -10.58 -0.54 6.31
CA GLU A 465 -11.73 -0.06 7.12
C GLU A 465 -12.14 -0.94 8.33
N SER A 466 -11.48 -2.09 8.54
CA SER A 466 -11.79 -2.98 9.66
C SER A 466 -10.81 -2.84 10.82
N SER A 467 -11.18 -3.34 12.01
CA SER A 467 -10.32 -3.23 13.18
C SER A 467 -10.36 -4.41 14.15
N ILE A 468 -9.19 -4.69 14.73
CA ILE A 468 -9.06 -5.50 15.94
C ILE A 468 -8.49 -4.62 17.05
N THR A 469 -9.17 -4.60 18.19
CA THR A 469 -8.77 -3.85 19.39
C THR A 469 -8.57 -4.79 20.58
N ILE A 470 -7.42 -4.73 21.22
CA ILE A 470 -7.07 -5.52 22.39
C ILE A 470 -6.78 -4.58 23.56
N ARG A 471 -7.53 -4.73 24.64
CA ARG A 471 -7.47 -3.90 25.85
C ARG A 471 -7.17 -4.77 27.06
N GLY A 472 -6.15 -4.39 27.84
CA GLY A 472 -5.94 -4.92 29.18
C GLY A 472 -6.71 -4.08 30.20
N VAL A 473 -7.47 -4.72 31.08
CA VAL A 473 -7.87 -4.10 32.35
C VAL A 473 -7.78 -5.23 33.36
N ALA A 474 -7.12 -5.00 34.49
CA ALA A 474 -7.01 -6.01 35.52
C ALA A 474 -8.40 -6.43 36.04
N THR A 475 -8.74 -7.72 35.92
CA THR A 475 -9.66 -8.37 36.86
C THR A 475 -8.81 -8.80 38.06
N THR A 476 -9.19 -8.36 39.26
CA THR A 476 -8.47 -8.45 40.54
C THR A 476 -8.09 -9.86 41.06
N VAL A 477 -8.02 -10.91 40.23
CA VAL A 477 -8.09 -12.29 40.75
C VAL A 477 -6.82 -13.15 40.62
N THR A 478 -5.86 -12.93 39.70
CA THR A 478 -4.56 -13.68 39.77
C THR A 478 -3.38 -13.02 39.01
N PRO A 479 -2.11 -13.12 39.49
CA PRO A 479 -0.95 -12.50 38.84
C PRO A 479 -0.35 -13.25 37.62
N GLN A 480 -0.97 -14.32 37.11
CA GLN A 480 -0.25 -15.31 36.27
C GLN A 480 -0.71 -15.43 34.80
N ALA A 481 -1.76 -14.73 34.36
CA ALA A 481 -2.19 -14.73 32.95
C ALA A 481 -1.91 -13.36 32.27
N PRO A 482 -1.46 -13.29 31.00
CA PRO A 482 -1.37 -12.03 30.25
C PRO A 482 -2.77 -11.39 30.08
N ALA A 483 -2.89 -10.07 30.19
CA ALA A 483 -4.16 -9.36 30.05
C ALA A 483 -4.46 -9.14 28.56
N GLY A 484 -5.61 -9.63 28.06
CA GLY A 484 -6.01 -9.49 26.66
C GLY A 484 -4.96 -10.08 25.71
N LEU A 485 -5.06 -11.38 25.41
CA LEU A 485 -4.02 -12.11 24.70
C LEU A 485 -4.50 -12.62 23.35
N PHE A 486 -3.65 -12.45 22.34
CA PHE A 486 -3.88 -12.84 20.96
C PHE A 486 -2.71 -13.68 20.45
N PHE A 487 -2.98 -14.80 19.76
CA PHE A 487 -1.97 -15.70 19.21
C PHE A 487 -2.21 -16.02 17.73
N PHE A 488 -1.15 -16.00 16.90
CA PHE A 488 -1.20 -16.32 15.46
C PHE A 488 0.10 -16.96 14.91
N GLU A 489 -0.01 -17.62 13.74
CA GLU A 489 1.12 -18.12 12.93
C GLU A 489 1.46 -17.20 11.74
N ARG A 490 0.49 -16.50 11.15
CA ARG A 490 0.72 -15.40 10.18
C ARG A 490 -0.45 -14.41 10.22
N SER A 491 -0.14 -13.12 10.21
CA SER A 491 -1.14 -12.05 10.18
C SER A 491 -0.87 -11.04 9.06
N VAL A 492 -1.92 -10.67 8.34
CA VAL A 492 -1.95 -9.61 7.34
C VAL A 492 -2.94 -8.54 7.80
N VAL A 493 -2.50 -7.30 7.84
CA VAL A 493 -3.30 -6.18 8.32
C VAL A 493 -3.26 -5.08 7.28
N ASP A 494 -4.41 -4.85 6.67
CA ASP A 494 -4.73 -3.75 5.76
C ASP A 494 -5.74 -2.77 6.40
N GLY A 495 -6.21 -3.07 7.63
CA GLY A 495 -7.02 -2.20 8.47
C GLY A 495 -6.27 -1.69 9.70
N THR A 496 -6.99 -1.57 10.83
CA THR A 496 -6.43 -1.10 12.11
C THR A 496 -6.22 -2.23 13.10
N LEU A 497 -5.00 -2.34 13.66
CA LEU A 497 -4.70 -3.18 14.81
C LEU A 497 -4.30 -2.32 16.01
N LEU A 498 -5.08 -2.34 17.09
CA LEU A 498 -4.86 -1.54 18.28
C LEU A 498 -4.63 -2.43 19.50
N ALA A 499 -3.49 -2.29 20.16
CA ALA A 499 -3.25 -2.82 21.49
C ALA A 499 -3.10 -1.65 22.46
N GLU A 500 -3.96 -1.59 23.48
CA GLU A 500 -3.90 -0.52 24.47
C GLU A 500 -4.18 -0.94 25.91
N ASN A 501 -3.75 -0.09 26.85
CA ASN A 501 -3.92 -0.30 28.29
C ASN A 501 -3.48 -1.71 28.71
N GLY A 502 -2.25 -2.14 28.45
CA GLY A 502 -1.79 -3.48 28.87
C GLY A 502 -2.24 -4.66 28.00
N GLY A 503 -2.93 -4.43 26.87
CA GLY A 503 -3.24 -5.47 25.89
C GLY A 503 -1.99 -6.10 25.25
N VAL A 504 -2.03 -7.41 24.98
CA VAL A 504 -0.90 -8.20 24.49
C VAL A 504 -1.22 -8.92 23.17
N ILE A 505 -0.43 -8.64 22.15
CA ILE A 505 -0.40 -9.38 20.88
C ILE A 505 0.83 -10.30 20.90
N SER A 506 0.66 -11.58 20.64
CA SER A 506 1.75 -12.54 20.58
C SER A 506 1.65 -13.38 19.31
N SER A 507 2.79 -13.79 18.77
CA SER A 507 2.87 -14.90 17.80
C SER A 507 3.92 -15.89 18.23
N VAL A 508 3.84 -17.16 17.83
CA VAL A 508 4.93 -18.12 18.09
C VAL A 508 5.60 -18.41 16.75
N GLY A 509 6.64 -17.63 16.42
CA GLY A 509 7.41 -17.80 15.18
C GLY A 509 6.72 -17.30 13.91
N GLY A 510 5.59 -16.60 14.05
CA GLY A 510 4.79 -16.08 12.94
C GLY A 510 5.22 -14.71 12.42
N ASP A 511 4.78 -14.36 11.21
CA ASP A 511 5.02 -13.06 10.59
C ASP A 511 3.82 -12.13 10.79
N LEU A 512 4.08 -10.85 11.11
CA LEU A 512 3.09 -9.78 11.18
C LEU A 512 3.37 -8.79 10.05
N ILE A 513 2.44 -8.69 9.12
CA ILE A 513 2.58 -7.91 7.89
C ILE A 513 1.50 -6.83 7.89
N LEU A 514 1.94 -5.58 7.75
CA LEU A 514 1.08 -4.41 7.62
C LEU A 514 1.21 -3.85 6.20
N GLY A 515 0.09 -3.49 5.58
CA GLY A 515 0.07 -2.84 4.27
C GLY A 515 0.42 -3.79 3.12
N SER A 516 -0.27 -4.92 3.04
CA SER A 516 -0.10 -5.92 1.98
C SER A 516 -0.88 -5.53 0.73
N THR A 517 -2.20 -5.35 0.84
CA THR A 517 -3.06 -5.02 -0.31
C THR A 517 -3.72 -3.65 -0.22
N ALA A 518 -3.89 -3.10 0.99
CA ALA A 518 -4.38 -1.73 1.24
C ALA A 518 -3.59 -1.04 2.37
N PRO A 519 -3.73 0.30 2.58
CA PRO A 519 -2.98 1.00 3.62
C PRO A 519 -3.36 0.57 5.03
N ALA A 520 -2.38 0.39 5.93
CA ALA A 520 -2.63 -0.21 7.25
C ALA A 520 -2.14 0.65 8.42
N THR A 521 -2.75 0.45 9.59
CA THR A 521 -2.34 1.14 10.82
C THR A 521 -2.25 0.16 11.99
N MET A 522 -1.12 0.16 12.69
CA MET A 522 -0.97 -0.49 13.99
C MET A 522 -0.61 0.53 15.07
N ILE A 523 -1.28 0.46 16.21
CA ILE A 523 -1.01 1.32 17.37
C ILE A 523 -0.83 0.41 18.59
N VAL A 524 0.30 0.55 19.26
CA VAL A 524 0.60 -0.13 20.53
C VAL A 524 0.85 0.94 21.56
N ARG A 525 -0.08 1.12 22.51
CA ARG A 525 -0.01 2.25 23.43
C ARG A 525 -0.44 1.96 24.86
N GLY A 526 0.20 2.64 25.79
CA GLY A 526 -0.32 2.83 27.13
C GLY A 526 -0.01 1.69 28.10
N PHE A 527 -0.28 2.03 29.36
CA PHE A 527 0.04 1.27 30.54
C PHE A 527 -1.25 1.03 31.33
N ASP A 528 -1.51 -0.21 31.71
CA ASP A 528 -2.58 -0.51 32.65
C ASP A 528 -2.09 -0.32 34.08
N ALA A 529 -2.56 0.75 34.72
CA ALA A 529 -2.24 1.05 36.11
C ALA A 529 -2.71 0.00 37.11
N ALA A 530 -3.75 -0.77 36.77
CA ALA A 530 -4.26 -1.80 37.67
C ALA A 530 -3.40 -3.07 37.65
N SER A 531 -2.89 -3.49 36.48
CA SER A 531 -2.01 -4.66 36.35
C SER A 531 -0.52 -4.34 36.44
N GLY A 532 -0.14 -3.07 36.31
CA GLY A 532 1.26 -2.64 36.24
C GLY A 532 1.96 -3.06 34.93
N ARG A 533 1.21 -3.38 33.87
CA ARG A 533 1.75 -3.90 32.61
C ARG A 533 1.58 -2.91 31.45
N ASN A 534 2.62 -2.81 30.64
CA ASN A 534 2.59 -2.08 29.37
C ASN A 534 1.88 -2.92 28.30
N SER A 535 1.20 -2.27 27.36
CA SER A 535 0.79 -2.92 26.13
C SER A 535 1.99 -3.46 25.37
N SER A 536 1.85 -4.63 24.74
CA SER A 536 2.97 -5.22 24.02
C SER A 536 2.59 -6.04 22.80
N VAL A 537 3.53 -6.10 21.85
CA VAL A 537 3.55 -7.05 20.73
C VAL A 537 4.79 -7.90 20.91
N GLN A 538 4.67 -9.22 20.99
CA GLN A 538 5.78 -10.10 21.34
C GLN A 538 5.93 -11.28 20.40
N SER A 539 7.18 -11.79 20.31
CA SER A 539 7.51 -13.07 19.67
C SER A 539 7.19 -13.13 18.17
N VAL A 540 7.27 -11.98 17.49
CA VAL A 540 7.09 -11.87 16.04
C VAL A 540 8.38 -12.26 15.33
N ARG A 541 8.32 -13.14 14.32
CA ARG A 541 9.49 -13.50 13.51
C ARG A 541 9.87 -12.37 12.56
N ASN A 542 8.98 -11.97 11.67
CA ASN A 542 9.15 -10.79 10.83
C ASN A 542 8.04 -9.80 11.11
N LEU A 543 8.40 -8.58 11.52
CA LEU A 543 7.48 -7.44 11.57
C LEU A 543 7.74 -6.56 10.34
N THR A 544 6.82 -6.59 9.39
CA THR A 544 6.91 -5.82 8.14
C THR A 544 5.88 -4.70 8.14
N ILE A 545 6.37 -3.46 8.04
CA ILE A 545 5.57 -2.24 7.95
C ILE A 545 5.61 -1.75 6.51
N GLY A 546 4.50 -1.92 5.80
CA GLY A 546 4.36 -1.54 4.40
C GLY A 546 4.99 -2.57 3.48
N GLU A 547 4.30 -3.68 3.26
CA GLU A 547 4.77 -4.73 2.35
C GLU A 547 4.67 -4.30 0.89
N SER A 548 3.54 -3.75 0.46
CA SER A 548 3.31 -3.23 -0.90
C SER A 548 2.39 -2.00 -0.94
N LYS A 549 1.81 -1.63 0.20
CA LYS A 549 1.03 -0.41 0.44
C LYS A 549 1.56 0.34 1.66
N PRO A 550 1.27 1.65 1.81
CA PRO A 550 1.75 2.43 2.94
C PRO A 550 1.22 1.88 4.25
N ALA A 551 2.05 1.75 5.28
CA ALA A 551 1.59 1.36 6.61
C ALA A 551 2.26 2.15 7.73
N THR A 552 1.55 2.35 8.83
CA THR A 552 2.08 3.03 10.01
C THR A 552 2.07 2.15 11.24
N LEU A 553 3.14 2.17 12.03
CA LEU A 553 3.21 1.63 13.38
C LEU A 553 3.54 2.76 14.37
N THR A 554 2.67 2.97 15.36
CA THR A 554 2.95 3.84 16.51
C THR A 554 3.16 3.01 17.77
N ILE A 555 4.29 3.24 18.46
CA ILE A 555 4.62 2.65 19.77
C ILE A 555 4.75 3.80 20.76
N GLU A 556 3.83 3.88 21.72
CA GLU A 556 3.80 5.01 22.66
C GLU A 556 3.36 4.62 24.08
N GLY A 557 3.50 5.55 25.03
CA GLY A 557 3.03 5.35 26.41
C GLY A 557 3.67 4.16 27.14
N GLY A 558 4.96 3.91 26.92
CA GLY A 558 5.73 2.83 27.58
C GLY A 558 5.55 1.45 26.96
N ALA A 559 4.86 1.35 25.82
CA ALA A 559 4.61 0.08 25.13
C ALA A 559 5.90 -0.62 24.67
N LEU A 560 5.86 -1.95 24.56
CA LEU A 560 6.98 -2.78 24.08
C LEU A 560 6.58 -3.59 22.86
N VAL A 561 7.28 -3.42 21.75
CA VAL A 561 7.20 -4.30 20.57
C VAL A 561 8.48 -5.11 20.47
N SER A 562 8.39 -6.43 20.31
CA SER A 562 9.54 -7.29 20.05
C SER A 562 9.35 -8.15 18.80
N SER A 563 10.42 -8.22 18.00
CA SER A 563 10.47 -9.00 16.77
C SER A 563 11.87 -9.60 16.55
N VAL A 564 11.99 -10.67 15.75
CA VAL A 564 13.31 -11.15 15.30
C VAL A 564 13.84 -10.20 14.24
N ASN A 565 13.08 -9.97 13.18
CA ASN A 565 13.42 -9.05 12.10
C ASN A 565 12.42 -7.89 11.99
N GLY A 566 12.91 -6.68 11.74
CA GLY A 566 12.10 -5.51 11.42
C GLY A 566 12.27 -5.07 9.97
N ARG A 567 11.17 -4.72 9.29
CA ARG A 567 11.19 -4.17 7.92
C ARG A 567 10.24 -2.98 7.82
N ILE A 568 10.68 -1.89 7.20
CA ILE A 568 9.85 -0.70 6.92
C ILE A 568 9.97 -0.37 5.43
N GLY A 569 8.86 -0.28 4.71
CA GLY A 569 8.78 -0.05 3.28
C GLY A 569 9.47 -1.17 2.49
N ALA A 570 8.81 -2.34 2.35
CA ALA A 570 9.42 -3.58 1.88
C ALA A 570 9.28 -3.90 0.37
N ALA A 571 8.45 -3.14 -0.36
CA ALA A 571 8.37 -3.22 -1.81
C ALA A 571 7.90 -1.89 -2.44
N THR A 572 7.90 -1.84 -3.78
CA THR A 572 7.34 -0.73 -4.56
C THR A 572 5.86 -0.50 -4.19
N GLY A 573 5.47 0.76 -4.02
CA GLY A 573 4.10 1.14 -3.60
C GLY A 573 3.88 1.24 -2.08
N SER A 574 4.90 0.95 -1.26
CA SER A 574 4.88 1.13 0.21
C SER A 574 5.28 2.55 0.66
N ASP A 575 5.27 3.51 -0.26
CA ASP A 575 5.68 4.89 -0.09
C ASP A 575 4.94 5.58 1.07
N GLY A 576 5.67 6.19 2.01
CA GLY A 576 5.10 6.81 3.21
C GLY A 576 4.92 5.88 4.41
N SER A 577 5.40 4.63 4.33
CA SER A 577 5.41 3.72 5.48
C SER A 577 6.29 4.26 6.62
N ALA A 578 5.76 4.25 7.84
CA ALA A 578 6.40 4.92 8.97
C ALA A 578 6.28 4.14 10.27
N VAL A 579 7.32 4.19 11.09
CA VAL A 579 7.32 3.74 12.47
C VAL A 579 7.66 4.92 13.36
N ALA A 580 6.79 5.21 14.33
CA ALA A 580 7.02 6.22 15.36
C ALA A 580 7.10 5.55 16.73
N VAL A 581 8.24 5.64 17.39
CA VAL A 581 8.45 5.20 18.77
C VAL A 581 8.63 6.44 19.63
N ARG A 582 7.71 6.68 20.57
CA ARG A 582 7.69 7.93 21.34
C ARG A 582 7.28 7.77 22.79
N GLY A 583 7.94 8.53 23.65
CA GLY A 583 7.50 8.76 25.02
C GLY A 583 8.03 7.73 26.02
N VAL A 584 7.82 8.08 27.29
CA VAL A 584 8.11 7.24 28.46
C VAL A 584 6.83 7.19 29.30
N ALA A 585 6.50 6.03 29.87
CA ALA A 585 5.44 5.90 30.87
C ALA A 585 5.95 5.10 32.08
N ASN A 586 5.72 5.62 33.29
CA ASN A 586 6.15 5.02 34.56
C ASN A 586 7.63 4.61 34.57
N GLY A 587 8.50 5.46 34.04
CA GLY A 587 9.94 5.21 33.96
C GLY A 587 10.35 4.17 32.91
N SER A 588 9.41 3.56 32.18
CA SER A 588 9.69 2.64 31.07
C SER A 588 9.57 3.37 29.74
N PRO A 589 10.62 3.35 28.89
CA PRO A 589 10.53 3.93 27.55
C PRO A 589 9.60 3.09 26.66
N SER A 590 8.87 3.75 25.77
CA SER A 590 8.30 3.07 24.61
C SER A 590 9.44 2.46 23.80
N ALA A 591 9.33 1.17 23.47
CA ALA A 591 10.46 0.44 22.92
C ALA A 591 10.10 -0.51 21.77
N TRP A 592 10.99 -0.57 20.78
CA TRP A 592 11.03 -1.65 19.78
C TRP A 592 12.34 -2.43 19.90
N GLN A 593 12.25 -3.71 20.27
CA GLN A 593 13.37 -4.63 20.41
C GLN A 593 13.40 -5.61 19.23
N ILE A 594 14.55 -5.68 18.56
CA ILE A 594 14.75 -6.46 17.35
C ILE A 594 15.94 -7.38 17.59
N SER A 595 15.72 -8.70 17.63
CA SER A 595 16.79 -9.63 18.02
C SER A 595 17.74 -10.03 16.88
N ASP A 596 17.48 -9.56 15.65
CA ASP A 596 18.33 -9.73 14.47
C ASP A 596 18.38 -8.40 13.69
N GLY A 597 18.12 -8.37 12.38
CA GLY A 597 18.25 -7.17 11.54
C GLY A 597 17.01 -6.28 11.46
N LEU A 598 17.24 -4.97 11.30
CA LEU A 598 16.21 -3.97 10.96
C LEU A 598 16.52 -3.39 9.58
N ARG A 599 15.57 -3.40 8.65
CA ARG A 599 15.77 -2.85 7.31
C ARG A 599 14.71 -1.79 7.01
N ILE A 600 15.12 -0.70 6.38
CA ILE A 600 14.28 0.47 6.14
C ILE A 600 14.47 0.89 4.68
N GLY A 601 13.39 1.03 3.93
CA GLY A 601 13.42 1.34 2.49
C GLY A 601 13.99 0.17 1.68
N LEU A 602 13.34 -0.98 1.78
CA LEU A 602 13.60 -2.20 1.01
C LEU A 602 12.78 -2.12 -0.30
N ARG A 603 13.34 -1.60 -1.39
CA ARG A 603 12.75 -1.56 -2.76
C ARG A 603 11.62 -0.56 -3.03
N SER A 604 11.39 0.46 -2.20
CA SER A 604 10.39 1.53 -2.46
C SER A 604 11.04 2.81 -3.01
N ALA A 605 10.31 3.53 -3.88
CA ALA A 605 10.79 4.76 -4.51
C ALA A 605 10.74 5.97 -3.55
N GLU A 606 9.87 5.93 -2.53
CA GLU A 606 9.80 6.89 -1.43
C GLU A 606 10.01 6.22 -0.05
N ALA A 607 10.35 7.05 0.93
CA ALA A 607 10.98 6.66 2.18
C ALA A 607 10.13 5.77 3.11
N GLY A 608 10.68 4.64 3.52
CA GLY A 608 10.36 4.05 4.83
C GLY A 608 10.97 4.93 5.93
N ASN A 609 10.20 5.30 6.94
CA ASN A 609 10.63 6.24 7.98
C ASN A 609 10.62 5.61 9.36
N LEU A 610 11.66 5.85 10.16
CA LEU A 610 11.70 5.53 11.58
C LEU A 610 11.95 6.80 12.40
N GLN A 611 11.04 7.13 13.31
CA GLN A 611 11.18 8.24 14.25
C GLN A 611 11.27 7.72 15.68
N ILE A 612 12.32 8.11 16.40
CA ILE A 612 12.55 7.78 17.81
C ILE A 612 12.60 9.10 18.58
N THR A 613 11.57 9.36 19.38
CA THR A 613 11.33 10.67 19.99
C THR A 613 10.92 10.54 21.47
N ASP A 614 10.95 11.65 22.21
CA ASP A 614 10.41 11.75 23.57
C ASP A 614 10.93 10.68 24.57
N GLY A 615 12.21 10.30 24.49
CA GLY A 615 12.84 9.35 25.41
C GLY A 615 12.62 7.87 25.07
N ALA A 616 12.12 7.57 23.87
CA ALA A 616 11.93 6.21 23.38
C ALA A 616 13.24 5.47 23.05
N LEU A 617 13.15 4.15 22.91
CA LEU A 617 14.28 3.27 22.62
C LEU A 617 13.99 2.33 21.44
N VAL A 618 14.86 2.29 20.44
CA VAL A 618 14.92 1.19 19.49
C VAL A 618 16.24 0.46 19.67
N HIS A 619 16.17 -0.86 19.80
CA HIS A 619 17.35 -1.72 19.95
C HIS A 619 17.28 -2.82 18.90
N CYS A 620 18.30 -2.94 18.06
CA CYS A 620 18.46 -4.07 17.15
C CYS A 620 19.80 -4.79 17.37
N ALA A 621 19.78 -6.12 17.33
CA ALA A 621 20.99 -6.93 17.55
C ALA A 621 21.86 -7.09 16.28
N GLY A 622 21.30 -6.82 15.09
CA GLY A 622 21.94 -7.05 13.79
C GLY A 622 22.09 -5.79 12.93
N LEU A 623 22.50 -6.02 11.67
CA LEU A 623 22.75 -4.96 10.68
C LEU A 623 21.47 -4.16 10.38
N ILE A 624 21.58 -2.84 10.45
CA ILE A 624 20.64 -1.93 9.80
C ILE A 624 21.16 -1.59 8.41
N GLY A 625 20.38 -1.89 7.37
CA GLY A 625 20.69 -1.53 5.98
C GLY A 625 20.68 -2.69 5.00
N ALA A 626 19.85 -2.59 3.95
CA ALA A 626 20.05 -3.20 2.62
C ALA A 626 18.82 -2.91 1.71
N LEU A 627 19.05 -2.06 0.68
CA LEU A 627 18.48 -2.07 -0.68
C LEU A 627 17.23 -1.22 -1.06
N VAL A 628 17.50 0.00 -1.58
CA VAL A 628 16.74 0.88 -2.54
C VAL A 628 15.44 1.55 -2.03
N GLU A 629 15.15 2.86 -2.02
CA GLU A 629 15.72 4.05 -2.67
C GLU A 629 15.67 5.32 -1.78
N ARG A 630 15.23 5.28 -0.50
CA ARG A 630 15.01 6.51 0.32
C ARG A 630 14.75 6.36 1.84
N GLY A 631 15.26 5.35 2.56
CA GLY A 631 14.94 5.21 4.01
C GLY A 631 15.45 6.36 4.91
N SER A 632 14.65 6.81 5.88
CA SER A 632 15.06 7.85 6.85
C SER A 632 14.92 7.40 8.31
N VAL A 633 15.88 7.80 9.14
CA VAL A 633 15.87 7.60 10.59
C VAL A 633 16.07 8.94 11.28
N LEU A 634 15.13 9.31 12.15
CA LEU A 634 15.22 10.46 13.03
C LEU A 634 15.33 9.99 14.48
N VAL A 635 16.38 10.43 15.18
CA VAL A 635 16.54 10.24 16.62
C VAL A 635 16.61 11.61 17.28
N SER A 636 15.52 12.01 17.94
CA SER A 636 15.39 13.33 18.58
C SER A 636 15.05 13.20 20.06
N GLY A 637 15.85 13.83 20.93
CA GLY A 637 15.60 13.88 22.37
C GLY A 637 14.74 15.06 22.81
N PHE A 638 14.19 14.99 24.02
CA PHE A 638 13.64 16.17 24.73
C PHE A 638 14.15 16.23 26.18
N PRO A 639 14.25 17.42 26.79
CA PRO A 639 14.92 17.61 28.09
C PRO A 639 14.23 16.89 29.26
N ASN A 640 12.92 16.66 29.17
CA ASN A 640 12.10 16.24 30.32
C ASN A 640 11.70 14.76 30.28
N THR A 641 12.03 14.03 29.22
CA THR A 641 11.61 12.63 29.00
C THR A 641 12.77 11.63 28.93
N GLY A 642 14.02 12.12 28.99
CA GLY A 642 15.22 11.30 28.76
C GLY A 642 15.64 11.28 27.29
N ALA A 643 16.86 10.83 27.02
CA ALA A 643 17.43 10.81 25.67
C ALA A 643 16.83 9.65 24.85
N SER A 644 16.20 9.98 23.72
CA SER A 644 15.80 9.00 22.71
C SER A 644 17.02 8.28 22.15
N ALA A 645 16.95 6.96 21.98
CA ALA A 645 18.12 6.17 21.61
C ALA A 645 17.83 5.12 20.53
N LEU A 646 18.76 5.02 19.57
CA LEU A 646 18.92 3.87 18.69
C LEU A 646 20.18 3.09 19.12
N LYS A 647 20.02 1.81 19.45
CA LYS A 647 21.12 0.90 19.80
C LYS A 647 21.23 -0.22 18.78
N VAL A 648 22.43 -0.43 18.27
CA VAL A 648 22.76 -1.44 17.26
C VAL A 648 23.89 -2.30 17.81
N ASP A 649 23.64 -3.58 18.10
CA ASP A 649 24.70 -4.48 18.61
C ASP A 649 25.66 -4.96 17.50
N GLY A 650 25.23 -4.84 16.24
CA GLY A 650 26.04 -5.13 15.05
C GLY A 650 26.58 -3.87 14.37
N SER A 651 26.84 -3.99 13.07
CA SER A 651 27.22 -2.86 12.21
C SER A 651 25.99 -2.08 11.74
N LEU A 652 26.18 -0.81 11.36
CA LEU A 652 25.15 0.05 10.78
C LEU A 652 25.58 0.47 9.38
N ALA A 653 24.79 0.17 8.35
CA ALA A 653 25.03 0.60 6.99
C ALA A 653 23.94 1.58 6.53
N ILE A 654 24.35 2.76 6.11
CA ILE A 654 23.50 3.74 5.43
C ILE A 654 23.93 3.74 3.97
N GLY A 655 23.07 3.25 3.08
CA GLY A 655 23.32 3.22 1.63
C GLY A 655 24.30 2.16 1.12
N ASP A 656 24.22 0.92 1.61
CA ASP A 656 25.20 -0.18 1.40
C ASP A 656 25.47 -0.60 -0.08
N ASP A 657 24.64 -0.18 -1.04
CA ASP A 657 24.77 -0.51 -2.48
C ASP A 657 24.89 0.76 -3.34
N LEU A 658 25.52 0.63 -4.52
CA LEU A 658 25.79 1.70 -5.50
C LEU A 658 24.57 2.55 -5.91
N ASN A 659 23.35 2.02 -5.74
CA ASN A 659 22.08 2.65 -6.10
C ASN A 659 21.18 2.97 -4.89
N SER A 660 21.68 2.83 -3.66
CA SER A 660 20.86 2.98 -2.45
C SER A 660 21.26 4.20 -1.61
N GLY A 661 20.33 5.14 -1.42
CA GLY A 661 20.49 6.27 -0.49
C GLY A 661 19.84 6.00 0.88
N GLY A 662 20.16 6.86 1.86
CA GLY A 662 19.53 6.85 3.18
C GLY A 662 19.90 8.09 3.99
N GLU A 663 19.06 8.44 4.97
CA GLU A 663 19.25 9.60 5.84
C GLU A 663 19.19 9.17 7.32
N LEU A 664 20.21 9.55 8.10
CA LEU A 664 20.19 9.46 9.56
C LEU A 664 20.35 10.85 10.16
N MET A 665 19.36 11.30 10.91
CA MET A 665 19.41 12.56 11.65
C MET A 665 19.37 12.30 13.16
N VAL A 666 20.38 12.81 13.87
CA VAL A 666 20.50 12.75 15.32
C VAL A 666 20.51 14.16 15.85
N GLU A 667 19.44 14.58 16.51
CA GLU A 667 19.24 15.97 16.92
C GLU A 667 18.64 16.10 18.33
N ALA A 668 18.60 17.32 18.86
CA ALA A 668 17.97 17.66 20.14
C ALA A 668 18.35 16.73 21.33
N GLY A 669 19.58 16.21 21.37
CA GLY A 669 20.05 15.31 22.42
C GLY A 669 19.75 13.82 22.20
N GLY A 670 19.33 13.44 20.98
CA GLY A 670 19.21 12.05 20.56
C GLY A 670 20.56 11.31 20.60
N LYS A 671 20.50 9.98 20.73
CA LYS A 671 21.68 9.13 20.85
C LYS A 671 21.63 7.94 19.90
N VAL A 672 22.71 7.70 19.18
CA VAL A 672 22.90 6.49 18.37
C VAL A 672 24.15 5.78 18.87
N GLU A 673 24.01 4.50 19.22
CA GLU A 673 25.12 3.64 19.67
C GLU A 673 25.22 2.43 18.74
N VAL A 674 26.36 2.28 18.06
CA VAL A 674 26.69 1.17 17.17
C VAL A 674 27.83 0.39 17.79
N ALA A 675 27.63 -0.88 18.12
CA ALA A 675 28.65 -1.72 18.73
C ALA A 675 29.63 -2.32 17.72
N GLY A 676 29.24 -2.43 16.45
CA GLY A 676 30.13 -2.77 15.34
C GLY A 676 30.65 -1.55 14.59
N SER A 677 30.91 -1.74 13.30
CA SER A 677 31.37 -0.69 12.38
C SER A 677 30.17 0.05 11.74
N MET A 678 30.39 1.29 11.34
CA MET A 678 29.40 2.08 10.60
C MET A 678 29.90 2.37 9.18
N PHE A 679 29.02 2.22 8.20
CA PHE A 679 29.27 2.49 6.78
C PHE A 679 28.27 3.53 6.28
N ILE A 680 28.78 4.58 5.65
CA ILE A 680 27.99 5.68 5.09
C ILE A 680 28.32 5.77 3.60
N ASP A 681 27.33 5.50 2.77
CA ASP A 681 27.41 5.45 1.32
C ASP A 681 26.16 6.07 0.69
N ASN A 682 26.28 6.62 -0.52
CA ASN A 682 25.15 7.26 -1.20
C ASN A 682 25.32 7.37 -2.75
N PRO A 683 24.30 7.06 -3.57
CA PRO A 683 24.35 7.18 -5.03
C PRO A 683 24.48 8.62 -5.52
N ALA A 684 24.95 8.78 -6.76
CA ALA A 684 25.29 10.08 -7.35
C ALA A 684 24.11 11.06 -7.45
N ASP A 685 22.90 10.51 -7.58
CA ASP A 685 21.68 11.28 -7.86
C ASP A 685 20.93 11.72 -6.58
N PHE A 686 21.52 11.55 -5.39
CA PHE A 686 20.86 11.87 -4.12
C PHE A 686 21.42 13.16 -3.49
N PRO A 687 20.64 14.26 -3.44
CA PRO A 687 21.14 15.60 -3.13
C PRO A 687 21.26 15.93 -1.63
N ARG A 688 20.92 15.02 -0.70
CA ARG A 688 20.89 15.29 0.76
C ARG A 688 22.11 14.71 1.50
N PRO A 689 22.53 15.32 2.63
CA PRO A 689 23.54 14.73 3.50
C PRO A 689 23.07 13.37 4.05
N THR A 690 23.95 12.38 4.02
CA THR A 690 23.64 10.98 4.36
C THR A 690 23.46 10.79 5.88
N VAL A 691 24.26 11.50 6.68
CA VAL A 691 24.17 11.49 8.15
C VAL A 691 24.38 12.90 8.69
N THR A 692 23.50 13.34 9.60
CA THR A 692 23.58 14.63 10.29
C THR A 692 23.49 14.42 11.80
N VAL A 693 24.43 15.01 12.55
CA VAL A 693 24.47 14.97 14.02
C VAL A 693 24.55 16.39 14.56
N GLY A 694 23.53 16.83 15.31
CA GLY A 694 23.42 18.19 15.87
C GLY A 694 22.44 19.09 15.09
N GLY A 695 22.50 20.41 15.31
CA GLY A 695 21.79 21.43 14.51
C GLY A 695 20.43 21.89 15.05
N ALA A 696 19.52 21.00 15.47
CA ALA A 696 18.24 21.40 16.05
C ALA A 696 18.29 21.46 17.59
N GLY A 697 17.82 22.57 18.18
CA GLY A 697 17.63 22.69 19.64
C GLY A 697 18.61 23.62 20.37
N VAL A 698 19.05 24.71 19.75
CA VAL A 698 19.93 25.79 20.30
C VAL A 698 19.47 26.45 21.63
N GLY A 699 18.45 25.91 22.32
CA GLY A 699 18.01 26.34 23.65
C GLY A 699 18.08 25.28 24.76
N LEU A 700 18.52 24.04 24.50
CA LEU A 700 18.34 22.91 25.44
C LEU A 700 19.63 22.31 26.03
N GLY A 701 20.81 22.62 25.48
CA GLY A 701 22.11 22.31 26.09
C GLY A 701 22.53 20.83 26.16
N LEU A 702 21.83 19.91 25.49
CA LEU A 702 22.21 18.49 25.42
C LEU A 702 22.86 18.17 24.07
N ALA A 703 24.02 17.50 24.11
CA ALA A 703 24.71 17.05 22.91
C ALA A 703 23.96 15.91 22.21
N SER A 704 23.88 16.00 20.88
CA SER A 704 23.40 14.92 20.02
C SER A 704 24.58 13.99 19.73
N ILE A 705 24.45 12.71 20.05
CA ILE A 705 25.61 11.81 20.14
C ILE A 705 25.47 10.65 19.15
N LEU A 706 26.52 10.43 18.36
CA LEU A 706 26.73 9.21 17.58
C LEU A 706 27.99 8.50 18.10
N ARG A 707 27.86 7.27 18.58
CA ARG A 707 28.99 6.44 19.04
C ARG A 707 29.10 5.18 18.20
N VAL A 708 30.25 4.97 17.58
CA VAL A 708 30.61 3.77 16.81
C VAL A 708 31.75 3.06 17.54
N ARG A 709 31.55 1.84 18.02
CA ARG A 709 32.58 1.16 18.82
C ARG A 709 33.70 0.57 17.99
N GLU A 710 33.57 0.49 16.68
CA GLU A 710 34.64 0.06 15.77
C GLU A 710 34.98 1.17 14.75
N SER A 711 34.88 0.88 13.45
CA SER A 711 35.30 1.78 12.38
C SER A 711 34.13 2.56 11.80
N LEU A 712 34.29 3.87 11.66
CA LEU A 712 33.38 4.75 10.92
C LEU A 712 33.93 4.98 9.51
N ASN A 713 33.21 4.53 8.49
CA ASN A 713 33.63 4.59 7.10
C ASN A 713 32.69 5.50 6.31
N VAL A 714 33.21 6.60 5.75
CA VAL A 714 32.43 7.58 4.98
C VAL A 714 32.89 7.50 3.52
N GLY A 715 32.00 7.09 2.63
CA GLY A 715 32.29 6.83 1.22
C GLY A 715 33.14 5.58 1.09
N ARG A 716 32.53 4.40 1.22
CA ARG A 716 33.18 3.10 1.04
C ARG A 716 33.15 2.67 -0.41
N ASP A 717 31.97 2.59 -1.02
CA ASP A 717 31.76 2.08 -2.39
C ASP A 717 31.07 3.08 -3.32
N SER A 718 30.67 4.23 -2.80
CA SER A 718 29.71 5.13 -3.46
C SER A 718 30.30 6.39 -4.08
N THR A 719 29.54 7.06 -4.95
CA THR A 719 30.03 8.26 -5.66
C THR A 719 30.14 9.50 -4.78
N VAL A 720 29.25 9.73 -3.79
CA VAL A 720 29.36 10.84 -2.81
C VAL A 720 28.62 10.49 -1.52
N ALA A 721 29.34 10.29 -0.42
CA ALA A 721 28.78 10.10 0.92
C ALA A 721 29.18 11.26 1.85
N ARG A 722 28.24 11.75 2.68
CA ARG A 722 28.48 12.92 3.54
C ARG A 722 28.02 12.71 4.97
N LEU A 723 28.91 12.98 5.93
CA LEU A 723 28.62 13.12 7.35
C LEU A 723 28.74 14.59 7.75
N GLN A 724 27.69 15.14 8.33
CA GLN A 724 27.68 16.50 8.89
C GLN A 724 27.59 16.45 10.41
N ILE A 725 28.55 17.06 11.07
CA ILE A 725 28.57 17.25 12.51
C ILE A 725 28.36 18.74 12.76
N LEU A 726 27.15 19.07 13.17
CA LEU A 726 26.72 20.43 13.48
C LEU A 726 27.04 20.76 14.93
N GLU A 727 26.83 22.00 15.33
CA GLU A 727 27.02 22.51 16.68
C GLU A 727 26.17 21.70 17.69
N ASN A 728 26.75 21.42 18.86
CA ASN A 728 26.29 20.43 19.86
C ASN A 728 26.21 18.97 19.35
N GLY A 729 26.72 18.67 18.16
CA GLY A 729 26.91 17.30 17.68
C GLY A 729 28.25 16.72 18.15
N GLU A 730 28.21 15.49 18.65
CA GLU A 730 29.39 14.74 19.07
C GLU A 730 29.41 13.37 18.40
N VAL A 731 30.47 13.08 17.65
CA VAL A 731 30.71 11.76 17.03
C VAL A 731 31.94 11.12 17.63
N PHE A 732 31.81 9.86 18.06
CA PHE A 732 32.91 9.07 18.63
C PHE A 732 33.10 7.79 17.83
N CYS A 733 34.33 7.44 17.46
CA CYS A 733 34.64 6.14 16.88
C CYS A 733 36.02 5.59 17.31
N GLN A 734 36.27 4.28 17.16
CA GLN A 734 37.62 3.75 17.36
C GLN A 734 38.53 4.14 16.20
N ASN A 735 38.14 3.84 14.97
CA ASN A 735 38.87 4.22 13.76
C ASN A 735 37.93 4.96 12.82
N ALA A 736 38.49 5.78 11.93
CA ALA A 736 37.69 6.40 10.87
C ALA A 736 38.46 6.45 9.54
N THR A 737 37.75 6.16 8.44
CA THR A 737 38.26 6.30 7.08
C THR A 737 37.28 7.08 6.23
N ILE A 738 37.75 8.13 5.55
CA ILE A 738 36.97 8.97 4.64
C ILE A 738 37.51 8.74 3.23
N GLY A 739 36.68 8.27 2.30
CA GLY A 739 37.10 7.88 0.96
C GLY A 739 37.90 6.58 0.97
N VAL A 740 37.21 5.44 1.13
CA VAL A 740 37.84 4.13 1.40
C VAL A 740 38.38 3.48 0.12
N ASN A 741 37.52 3.16 -0.87
CA ASN A 741 37.88 2.41 -2.08
C ASN A 741 38.09 3.30 -3.32
N ASN A 742 38.69 2.75 -4.40
CA ASN A 742 39.21 3.48 -5.57
C ASN A 742 38.24 4.44 -6.32
N GLN A 743 36.93 4.32 -6.12
CA GLN A 743 35.91 5.21 -6.70
C GLN A 743 35.12 6.01 -5.67
N ALA A 744 35.39 5.81 -4.39
CA ALA A 744 34.58 6.36 -3.34
C ALA A 744 34.90 7.83 -3.07
N ILE A 745 33.87 8.68 -2.90
CA ILE A 745 34.03 10.06 -2.42
C ILE A 745 33.36 10.19 -1.06
N GLY A 746 34.17 10.34 -0.02
CA GLY A 746 33.69 10.60 1.34
C GLY A 746 33.92 12.06 1.73
N ALA A 747 32.94 12.66 2.40
CA ALA A 747 33.04 14.01 2.94
C ALA A 747 32.57 14.05 4.40
N VAL A 748 33.38 14.67 5.27
CA VAL A 748 33.00 14.97 6.66
C VAL A 748 33.08 16.47 6.89
N ASP A 749 32.01 17.08 7.37
CA ASP A 749 32.02 18.46 7.83
C ASP A 749 31.84 18.55 9.34
N VAL A 750 32.62 19.41 10.00
CA VAL A 750 32.57 19.64 11.44
C VAL A 750 32.37 21.14 11.70
N GLY A 751 31.17 21.54 12.15
CA GLY A 751 30.81 22.90 12.60
C GLY A 751 30.18 23.84 11.55
N LEU A 752 28.97 23.55 11.04
CA LEU A 752 28.37 24.27 9.89
C LEU A 752 27.44 25.47 10.20
N GLN A 753 26.85 25.62 11.40
CA GLN A 753 25.80 26.64 11.69
C GLN A 753 25.94 27.36 13.06
N GLY A 754 26.01 28.70 13.05
CA GLY A 754 26.28 29.50 14.24
C GLY A 754 25.29 29.41 15.42
N ALA A 755 25.87 29.46 16.63
CA ALA A 755 25.35 29.47 18.01
C ALA A 755 25.15 28.09 18.69
N GLY A 756 26.15 27.62 19.45
CA GLY A 756 26.12 26.39 20.26
C GLY A 756 27.50 25.99 20.78
N ALA A 757 27.61 24.87 21.52
CA ALA A 757 28.92 24.26 21.80
C ALA A 757 29.55 23.75 20.47
N PRO A 758 30.87 23.81 20.33
CA PRO A 758 31.54 23.39 19.09
C PRO A 758 31.25 21.92 18.79
N ALA A 759 31.09 21.60 17.50
CA ALA A 759 31.00 20.24 17.00
C ALA A 759 32.28 19.46 17.38
N LEU A 760 32.12 18.21 17.83
CA LEU A 760 33.22 17.31 18.19
C LEU A 760 33.20 16.05 17.32
N PHE A 761 34.36 15.72 16.75
CA PHE A 761 34.62 14.42 16.15
C PHE A 761 35.84 13.76 16.81
N GLU A 762 35.60 12.72 17.60
CA GLU A 762 36.62 12.00 18.35
C GLU A 762 36.90 10.61 17.75
N VAL A 763 38.16 10.38 17.38
CA VAL A 763 38.67 9.11 16.87
C VAL A 763 39.72 8.58 17.84
N ALA A 764 39.43 7.46 18.52
CA ALA A 764 40.29 6.95 19.58
C ALA A 764 41.66 6.45 19.06
N ASN A 765 41.71 5.92 17.84
CA ASN A 765 42.90 5.39 17.20
C ASN A 765 43.27 6.22 15.96
N ASP A 766 43.14 5.64 14.77
CA ASP A 766 43.64 6.21 13.52
C ASP A 766 42.49 6.81 12.68
N LEU A 767 42.74 7.99 12.12
CA LEU A 767 41.86 8.69 11.19
C LEU A 767 42.55 8.82 9.84
N ILE A 768 41.95 8.29 8.78
CA ILE A 768 42.47 8.35 7.42
C ILE A 768 41.54 9.21 6.56
N VAL A 769 42.07 10.27 5.98
CA VAL A 769 41.37 11.13 5.03
C VAL A 769 41.97 10.88 3.65
N GLY A 770 41.19 10.25 2.76
CA GLY A 770 41.60 9.86 1.42
C GLY A 770 42.52 8.64 1.41
N SER A 771 41.95 7.44 1.45
CA SER A 771 42.67 6.17 1.29
C SER A 771 42.87 5.87 -0.21
N LEU A 772 42.24 4.81 -0.74
CA LEU A 772 42.18 4.56 -2.18
C LEU A 772 41.18 5.52 -2.85
N GLY A 773 40.14 5.94 -2.13
CA GLY A 773 39.13 6.90 -2.59
C GLY A 773 39.51 8.35 -2.32
N ARG A 774 38.67 9.28 -2.80
CA ARG A 774 38.78 10.70 -2.45
C ARG A 774 38.11 10.93 -1.10
N GLY A 775 38.85 11.51 -0.16
CA GLY A 775 38.32 11.87 1.16
C GLY A 775 38.49 13.35 1.42
N SER A 776 37.43 14.02 1.87
CA SER A 776 37.50 15.40 2.32
C SER A 776 37.01 15.55 3.76
N MET A 777 37.71 16.39 4.51
CA MET A 777 37.30 16.81 5.84
C MET A 777 37.34 18.33 5.92
N THR A 778 36.22 18.93 6.31
CA THR A 778 36.11 20.38 6.44
C THR A 778 35.81 20.77 7.87
N LEU A 779 36.63 21.64 8.44
CA LEU A 779 36.50 22.19 9.78
C LEU A 779 35.99 23.63 9.69
N ARG A 780 34.89 23.95 10.35
CA ARG A 780 34.29 25.29 10.31
C ARG A 780 33.92 25.73 11.73
N ASN A 781 33.80 27.03 11.95
CA ASN A 781 33.30 27.64 13.20
C ASN A 781 33.97 27.11 14.49
N GLY A 782 35.26 26.77 14.45
CA GLY A 782 35.96 26.21 15.62
C GLY A 782 35.65 24.74 15.92
N GLY A 783 35.15 23.98 14.94
CA GLY A 783 34.98 22.53 15.02
C GLY A 783 36.26 21.83 15.49
N LEU A 784 36.08 20.83 16.36
CA LEU A 784 37.16 20.13 17.03
C LEU A 784 37.21 18.67 16.57
N VAL A 785 38.36 18.25 16.05
CA VAL A 785 38.67 16.84 15.77
C VAL A 785 39.74 16.35 16.73
N THR A 786 39.50 15.26 17.44
CA THR A 786 40.50 14.64 18.33
C THR A 786 40.90 13.27 17.81
N VAL A 787 42.20 13.00 17.70
CA VAL A 787 42.73 11.71 17.20
C VAL A 787 43.74 11.14 18.19
N GLY A 788 43.50 9.92 18.68
CA GLY A 788 44.32 9.33 19.75
C GLY A 788 45.64 8.70 19.30
N ARG A 789 45.79 8.34 18.01
CA ARG A 789 47.02 7.75 17.44
C ARG A 789 47.61 8.51 16.27
N GLN A 790 47.04 8.43 15.07
CA GLN A 790 47.58 9.13 13.89
C GLN A 790 46.46 9.62 12.98
N LEU A 791 46.58 10.87 12.54
CA LEU A 791 45.82 11.38 11.39
C LEU A 791 46.68 11.23 10.14
N THR A 792 46.17 10.55 9.12
CA THR A 792 46.81 10.44 7.81
C THR A 792 45.94 11.12 6.76
N VAL A 793 46.46 12.17 6.13
CA VAL A 793 45.89 12.73 4.91
C VAL A 793 46.60 12.05 3.74
N GLY A 794 45.98 11.05 3.12
CA GLY A 794 46.57 10.33 2.00
C GLY A 794 46.59 11.16 0.72
N ALA A 795 47.22 10.65 -0.35
CA ALA A 795 47.42 11.40 -1.61
C ALA A 795 46.11 11.89 -2.28
N ARG A 796 44.99 11.25 -1.96
CA ARG A 796 43.63 11.62 -2.43
C ARG A 796 42.79 12.29 -1.35
N GLY A 797 43.42 12.65 -0.23
CA GLY A 797 42.81 13.28 0.94
C GLY A 797 42.94 14.80 0.92
N SER A 798 41.93 15.47 1.46
CA SER A 798 41.98 16.91 1.74
C SER A 798 41.40 17.25 3.11
N VAL A 799 42.10 18.08 3.86
CA VAL A 799 41.63 18.69 5.11
C VAL A 799 41.61 20.20 4.93
N LEU A 800 40.48 20.84 5.18
CA LEU A 800 40.32 22.28 4.95
C LEU A 800 39.50 23.02 6.03
N GLY A 801 39.62 24.36 6.05
CA GLY A 801 38.79 25.25 6.88
C GLY A 801 39.52 25.92 8.05
N ASN A 802 38.84 26.21 9.16
CA ASN A 802 39.38 27.06 10.24
C ASN A 802 39.20 26.51 11.68
N GLY A 803 39.20 25.19 11.85
CA GLY A 803 39.04 24.54 13.16
C GLY A 803 40.32 24.02 13.81
N THR A 804 40.15 23.22 14.86
CA THR A 804 41.26 22.62 15.62
C THR A 804 41.29 21.11 15.41
N ILE A 805 42.47 20.58 15.09
CA ILE A 805 42.77 19.14 15.15
C ILE A 805 43.70 18.93 16.33
N SER A 806 43.30 18.07 17.26
CA SER A 806 44.07 17.75 18.45
C SER A 806 44.51 16.29 18.42
N ALA A 807 45.82 16.08 18.37
CA ALA A 807 46.43 14.76 18.51
C ALA A 807 47.70 14.92 19.39
N PRO A 808 47.53 15.15 20.71
CA PRO A 808 48.63 15.59 21.57
C PRO A 808 49.76 14.55 21.64
N GLY A 809 50.98 14.96 21.28
CA GLY A 809 52.14 14.06 21.23
C GLY A 809 52.02 12.94 20.19
N ARG A 810 51.17 13.13 19.18
CA ARG A 810 50.91 12.20 18.08
C ARG A 810 51.18 12.87 16.74
N LEU A 811 51.21 12.06 15.68
CA LEU A 811 51.64 12.49 14.36
C LEU A 811 50.43 12.78 13.46
N VAL A 812 50.46 13.93 12.80
CA VAL A 812 49.66 14.22 11.60
C VAL A 812 50.58 14.05 10.39
N VAL A 813 50.23 13.13 9.49
CA VAL A 813 50.99 12.83 8.27
C VAL A 813 50.24 13.37 7.07
N ASN A 814 50.82 14.33 6.37
CA ASN A 814 50.24 14.90 5.15
C ASN A 814 50.95 14.37 3.90
N GLY A 815 50.28 13.45 3.19
CA GLY A 815 50.58 13.05 1.81
C GLY A 815 49.60 13.62 0.78
N GLY A 816 48.53 14.29 1.21
CA GLY A 816 47.51 14.90 0.37
C GLY A 816 47.53 16.43 0.45
N VAL A 817 46.37 17.04 0.69
CA VAL A 817 46.23 18.50 0.78
C VAL A 817 45.74 18.91 2.16
N ILE A 818 46.49 19.78 2.84
CA ILE A 818 45.96 20.57 3.96
C ILE A 818 45.84 22.01 3.48
N ALA A 819 44.66 22.62 3.68
CA ALA A 819 44.36 23.98 3.25
C ALA A 819 43.56 24.72 4.33
N PRO A 820 44.19 25.53 5.19
CA PRO A 820 43.42 26.49 5.98
C PRO A 820 42.47 27.28 5.05
N GLY A 821 41.22 27.50 5.47
CA GLY A 821 40.14 27.98 4.59
C GLY A 821 39.04 28.75 5.33
N LEU A 822 37.96 29.14 4.63
CA LEU A 822 37.16 30.36 4.91
C LEU A 822 38.03 31.61 4.76
N SER A 823 38.74 31.61 3.64
CA SER A 823 40.01 32.28 3.48
C SER A 823 39.89 33.79 3.55
N PRO A 824 40.75 34.46 4.35
CA PRO A 824 41.84 33.87 5.12
C PRO A 824 41.40 33.07 6.36
N GLY A 825 41.96 31.88 6.56
CA GLY A 825 41.59 30.93 7.61
C GLY A 825 42.78 30.44 8.45
N SER A 826 42.51 29.93 9.65
CA SER A 826 43.55 29.31 10.48
C SER A 826 43.16 27.93 10.97
N ILE A 827 44.01 26.95 10.70
CA ILE A 827 43.91 25.60 11.28
C ILE A 827 44.94 25.48 12.39
N THR A 828 44.49 25.03 13.56
CA THR A 828 45.38 24.67 14.67
C THR A 828 45.55 23.16 14.75
N LEU A 829 46.79 22.68 14.68
CA LEU A 829 47.22 21.31 14.92
C LEU A 829 47.89 21.22 16.30
N ASN A 830 47.15 20.74 17.30
CA ASN A 830 47.71 20.41 18.61
C ASN A 830 48.41 19.04 18.56
N SER A 831 49.44 18.91 17.73
CA SER A 831 50.11 17.65 17.40
C SER A 831 51.51 17.86 16.85
N ASN A 832 52.27 16.77 16.67
CA ASN A 832 53.41 16.76 15.75
C ASN A 832 52.87 16.74 14.31
N PHE A 833 53.60 17.32 13.36
CA PHE A 833 53.21 17.43 11.96
C PHE A 833 54.35 16.98 11.04
N THR A 834 54.05 16.09 10.10
CA THR A 834 54.98 15.73 9.02
C THR A 834 54.28 15.94 7.69
N GLN A 835 54.88 16.76 6.82
CA GLN A 835 54.50 16.82 5.41
C GLN A 835 55.46 15.98 4.58
N ASN A 836 54.89 15.02 3.85
CA ASN A 836 55.62 14.04 3.06
C ASN A 836 56.05 14.66 1.71
N ALA A 837 56.82 13.92 0.91
CA ALA A 837 57.24 14.36 -0.42
C ALA A 837 56.08 14.64 -1.39
N GLU A 838 54.96 13.93 -1.25
CA GLU A 838 53.74 14.13 -2.05
C GLU A 838 52.78 15.14 -1.43
N GLY A 839 52.96 15.46 -0.14
CA GLY A 839 52.07 16.35 0.60
C GLY A 839 52.12 17.79 0.10
N LYS A 840 50.97 18.44 0.15
CA LYS A 840 50.79 19.85 -0.20
C LYS A 840 50.15 20.61 0.97
N LEU A 841 50.75 21.73 1.31
CA LEU A 841 50.13 22.77 2.14
C LEU A 841 49.70 23.89 1.21
N ALA A 842 48.39 24.11 1.07
CA ALA A 842 47.84 25.18 0.24
C ALA A 842 47.43 26.36 1.12
N MET A 843 48.00 27.52 0.85
CA MET A 843 47.83 28.74 1.64
C MET A 843 47.34 29.88 0.76
N GLU A 844 46.36 30.61 1.23
CA GLU A 844 45.77 31.75 0.53
C GLU A 844 46.15 33.07 1.20
N VAL A 845 46.45 34.08 0.40
CA VAL A 845 46.94 35.39 0.86
C VAL A 845 46.14 36.50 0.19
N ALA A 846 45.36 37.24 0.96
CA ALA A 846 44.55 38.38 0.54
C ALA A 846 45.16 39.74 0.94
N GLY A 847 46.21 39.76 1.76
CA GLY A 847 46.87 40.97 2.24
C GLY A 847 48.07 40.67 3.12
N VAL A 848 48.66 41.71 3.73
CA VAL A 848 49.91 41.61 4.51
C VAL A 848 49.69 41.56 6.03
N ASN A 849 48.49 41.87 6.52
CA ASN A 849 48.21 41.90 7.95
C ASN A 849 47.73 40.53 8.46
N PRO A 850 47.94 40.19 9.75
CA PRO A 850 47.35 39.00 10.36
C PRO A 850 45.84 38.92 10.10
N GLY A 851 45.33 37.73 9.79
CA GLY A 851 43.94 37.53 9.37
C GLY A 851 43.65 37.91 7.91
N GLN A 852 44.65 38.41 7.17
CA GLN A 852 44.58 38.62 5.72
C GLN A 852 45.28 37.50 4.92
N PHE A 853 45.80 36.48 5.59
CA PHE A 853 46.41 35.29 4.97
C PHE A 853 46.18 34.08 5.86
N ASP A 854 46.20 32.92 5.23
CA ASP A 854 46.04 31.64 5.90
C ASP A 854 47.19 31.37 6.86
N VAL A 855 46.88 30.72 7.98
CA VAL A 855 47.87 30.30 8.98
C VAL A 855 47.65 28.85 9.39
N LEU A 856 48.68 28.02 9.23
CA LEU A 856 48.76 26.73 9.89
C LEU A 856 49.53 26.87 11.21
N HIS A 857 48.86 26.65 12.34
CA HIS A 857 49.50 26.65 13.65
C HIS A 857 49.75 25.22 14.11
N VAL A 858 51.00 24.83 14.34
CA VAL A 858 51.40 23.52 14.87
C VAL A 858 52.08 23.69 16.22
N THR A 859 51.55 23.03 17.26
CA THR A 859 52.09 23.15 18.61
C THR A 859 53.22 22.15 18.92
N GLY A 860 53.32 21.06 18.16
CA GLY A 860 54.34 20.02 18.32
C GLY A 860 55.51 20.13 17.33
N ASP A 861 56.31 19.06 17.26
CA ASP A 861 57.45 18.97 16.34
C ASP A 861 56.98 18.87 14.88
N THR A 862 57.66 19.57 13.98
CA THR A 862 57.30 19.71 12.57
C THR A 862 58.40 19.20 11.64
N THR A 863 58.07 18.34 10.69
CA THR A 863 58.94 17.94 9.59
C THR A 863 58.36 18.41 8.26
N LEU A 864 59.06 19.30 7.56
CA LEU A 864 58.61 19.87 6.29
C LEU A 864 59.18 19.10 5.09
N GLY A 865 58.34 18.93 4.07
CA GLY A 865 58.64 18.24 2.82
C GLY A 865 57.60 18.59 1.75
N GLY A 866 57.70 18.02 0.55
CA GLY A 866 56.69 18.20 -0.50
C GLY A 866 56.52 19.65 -0.94
N THR A 867 55.27 20.08 -1.14
CA THR A 867 54.95 21.37 -1.76
C THR A 867 54.28 22.35 -0.77
N LEU A 868 54.76 23.59 -0.75
CA LEU A 868 54.02 24.74 -0.24
C LEU A 868 53.43 25.49 -1.44
N GLU A 869 52.11 25.50 -1.58
CA GLU A 869 51.40 26.23 -2.62
C GLU A 869 50.83 27.51 -2.02
N VAL A 870 51.20 28.67 -2.56
CA VAL A 870 50.71 29.97 -2.09
C VAL A 870 49.90 30.65 -3.19
N ARG A 871 48.60 30.83 -2.94
CA ARG A 871 47.66 31.51 -3.82
C ARG A 871 47.41 32.92 -3.34
N PHE A 872 47.72 33.91 -4.15
CA PHE A 872 47.34 35.28 -3.87
C PHE A 872 45.91 35.51 -4.38
N ILE A 873 44.98 35.75 -3.44
CA ILE A 873 43.53 35.86 -3.65
C ILE A 873 43.07 37.31 -3.41
N GLY A 874 41.78 37.60 -3.61
CA GLY A 874 41.20 38.91 -3.25
C GLY A 874 41.86 40.11 -3.94
N ASN A 875 42.30 39.93 -5.19
CA ASN A 875 43.06 40.91 -5.98
C ASN A 875 44.47 41.26 -5.49
N PHE A 876 44.95 40.68 -4.41
CA PHE A 876 46.27 40.96 -3.87
C PHE A 876 47.38 40.38 -4.76
N LEU A 877 48.48 41.14 -4.90
CA LEU A 877 49.74 40.72 -5.51
C LEU A 877 50.88 41.22 -4.62
N PRO A 878 51.85 40.36 -4.25
CA PRO A 878 52.88 40.73 -3.30
C PRO A 878 53.87 41.74 -3.90
N ALA A 879 54.23 42.78 -3.17
CA ALA A 879 55.37 43.65 -3.49
C ALA A 879 56.67 43.07 -2.93
N ALA A 880 57.80 43.39 -3.57
CA ALA A 880 59.12 43.04 -3.05
C ALA A 880 59.30 43.55 -1.60
N GLY A 881 59.80 42.68 -0.72
CA GLY A 881 59.98 42.93 0.70
C GLY A 881 58.77 42.62 1.58
N GLN A 882 57.58 42.35 1.03
CA GLN A 882 56.42 41.95 1.83
C GLN A 882 56.59 40.56 2.42
N GLN A 883 56.08 40.38 3.64
CA GLN A 883 56.31 39.20 4.47
C GLN A 883 54.98 38.58 4.92
N PHE A 884 54.92 37.25 4.93
CA PHE A 884 53.74 36.48 5.33
C PHE A 884 54.17 35.36 6.28
N ASP A 885 53.63 35.39 7.51
CA ASP A 885 53.90 34.39 8.55
C ASP A 885 52.92 33.22 8.40
N LEU A 886 53.16 32.36 7.40
CA LEU A 886 52.22 31.32 6.97
C LEU A 886 52.11 30.15 7.95
N LEU A 887 53.15 29.90 8.74
CA LEU A 887 53.11 28.87 9.78
C LEU A 887 53.56 29.45 11.13
N GLN A 888 52.84 29.07 12.18
CA GLN A 888 53.26 29.19 13.57
C GLN A 888 53.66 27.80 14.06
N LEU A 889 54.92 27.63 14.47
CA LEU A 889 55.56 26.34 14.78
C LEU A 889 56.21 26.43 16.17
N ASP A 890 55.54 25.87 17.17
CA ASP A 890 55.99 25.99 18.57
C ASP A 890 57.06 24.95 18.95
N GLY A 891 57.12 23.81 18.24
CA GLY A 891 58.08 22.73 18.47
C GLY A 891 59.38 22.82 17.65
N ALA A 892 60.15 21.71 17.65
CA ALA A 892 61.32 21.57 16.80
C ALA A 892 60.91 21.48 15.33
N VAL A 893 61.70 22.04 14.41
CA VAL A 893 61.42 22.00 12.97
C VAL A 893 62.58 21.34 12.25
N THR A 894 62.30 20.34 11.42
CA THR A 894 63.26 19.67 10.55
C THR A 894 62.77 19.64 9.09
N GLY A 895 63.69 19.40 8.16
CA GLY A 895 63.37 19.39 6.73
C GLY A 895 63.09 20.79 6.14
N SER A 896 62.61 20.80 4.91
CA SER A 896 62.21 21.99 4.14
C SER A 896 61.20 21.58 3.07
N PHE A 897 60.33 22.49 2.64
CA PHE A 897 59.53 22.25 1.44
C PHE A 897 60.46 21.99 0.23
N ALA A 898 60.17 20.94 -0.53
CA ALA A 898 60.91 20.61 -1.75
C ALA A 898 60.54 21.56 -2.90
N ASN A 899 59.27 21.97 -2.94
CA ASN A 899 58.75 22.92 -3.92
C ASN A 899 57.97 24.03 -3.22
N ILE A 900 58.12 25.25 -3.71
CA ILE A 900 57.24 26.37 -3.36
C ILE A 900 56.63 26.86 -4.67
N THR A 901 55.31 26.85 -4.78
CA THR A 901 54.60 27.17 -6.01
C THR A 901 53.68 28.37 -5.82
N PHE A 902 53.56 29.17 -6.88
CA PHE A 902 52.74 30.38 -6.93
C PHE A 902 51.88 30.33 -8.18
N PRO A 903 50.86 29.45 -8.22
CA PRO A 903 50.12 29.17 -9.45
C PRO A 903 49.51 30.41 -10.11
N ASN A 904 49.17 31.42 -9.31
CA ASN A 904 48.50 32.64 -9.77
C ASN A 904 49.48 33.73 -10.21
N LEU A 905 50.80 33.49 -10.12
CA LEU A 905 51.86 34.43 -10.49
C LEU A 905 52.65 33.94 -11.71
N LYS A 906 53.15 34.91 -12.50
CA LYS A 906 53.98 34.64 -13.67
C LYS A 906 55.28 33.94 -13.27
N ALA A 907 55.73 33.03 -14.12
CA ALA A 907 57.03 32.39 -13.98
C ALA A 907 58.14 33.46 -13.82
N GLY A 908 58.99 33.29 -12.79
CA GLY A 908 60.05 34.24 -12.44
C GLY A 908 59.79 35.04 -11.15
N PHE A 909 58.64 34.89 -10.50
CA PHE A 909 58.47 35.35 -9.11
C PHE A 909 59.47 34.62 -8.19
N GLN A 910 60.14 35.39 -7.34
CA GLN A 910 61.16 34.92 -6.41
C GLN A 910 60.70 35.19 -4.99
N SER A 911 60.86 34.20 -4.12
CA SER A 911 60.58 34.30 -2.70
C SER A 911 61.73 33.71 -1.89
N GLN A 912 61.97 34.28 -0.72
CA GLN A 912 62.77 33.64 0.32
C GLN A 912 61.81 33.08 1.36
N VAL A 913 62.10 31.87 1.85
CA VAL A 913 61.35 31.30 2.95
C VAL A 913 62.31 30.90 4.05
N GLU A 914 62.06 31.39 5.26
CA GLU A 914 62.95 31.24 6.39
C GLU A 914 62.19 31.08 7.70
N ARG A 915 62.85 30.49 8.70
CA ARG A 915 62.32 30.44 10.06
C ARG A 915 62.74 31.70 10.83
N VAL A 916 61.76 32.45 11.33
CA VAL A 916 61.97 33.63 12.17
C VAL A 916 61.34 33.36 13.55
N GLY A 917 62.17 32.92 14.51
CA GLY A 917 61.67 32.43 15.80
C GLY A 917 60.78 31.20 15.65
N ASN A 918 59.54 31.29 16.11
CA ASN A 918 58.53 30.23 15.98
C ASN A 918 57.66 30.36 14.73
N LYS A 919 58.12 31.11 13.72
CA LYS A 919 57.34 31.36 12.52
C LYS A 919 58.08 30.89 11.28
N PHE A 920 57.33 30.37 10.32
CA PHE A 920 57.84 30.13 8.97
C PHE A 920 57.34 31.26 8.08
N ARG A 921 58.27 32.13 7.67
CA ARG A 921 57.99 33.38 6.98
C ARG A 921 58.35 33.29 5.51
N LEU A 922 57.42 33.67 4.65
CA LEU A 922 57.65 33.90 3.24
C LEU A 922 57.87 35.38 2.99
N THR A 923 58.99 35.74 2.36
CA THR A 923 59.33 37.09 1.92
C THR A 923 59.35 37.14 0.40
N ALA A 924 58.57 38.02 -0.21
CA ALA A 924 58.63 38.27 -1.66
C ALA A 924 59.95 39.00 -1.99
N LEU A 925 60.77 38.47 -2.91
CA LEU A 925 62.05 39.08 -3.30
C LEU A 925 61.92 40.01 -4.51
N ASN A 926 60.88 39.81 -5.31
CA ASN A 926 60.48 40.71 -6.38
C ASN A 926 58.96 40.91 -6.35
N ASN A 927 58.44 41.81 -7.18
CA ASN A 927 57.00 42.03 -7.29
C ASN A 927 56.34 40.82 -7.96
N GLY A 928 55.25 40.35 -7.37
CA GLY A 928 54.33 39.42 -8.01
C GLY A 928 53.66 40.08 -9.20
N ILE A 929 53.73 39.43 -10.34
CA ILE A 929 53.00 39.77 -11.56
C ILE A 929 52.03 38.60 -11.77
N ALA A 930 50.75 38.86 -12.02
CA ALA A 930 49.81 37.75 -12.22
C ALA A 930 50.22 36.90 -13.43
N ALA A 931 49.99 35.58 -13.34
CA ALA A 931 50.40 34.62 -14.38
C ALA A 931 49.77 34.90 -15.74
N ASN A 932 48.53 35.39 -15.71
CA ASN A 932 47.71 35.70 -16.87
C ASN A 932 47.21 37.13 -16.79
N ALA A 933 47.12 37.79 -17.94
CA ALA A 933 46.62 39.15 -18.06
C ALA A 933 45.62 39.21 -19.22
N LEU A 934 44.45 39.82 -18.97
CA LEU A 934 43.61 40.27 -20.07
C LEU A 934 44.30 41.47 -20.71
N ARG A 935 44.73 41.31 -21.97
CA ARG A 935 45.40 42.39 -22.72
C ARG A 935 44.40 43.35 -23.34
N ASN A 936 43.25 42.81 -23.73
CA ASN A 936 42.14 43.57 -24.26
C ASN A 936 40.83 43.00 -23.74
N ILE A 937 39.92 43.92 -23.50
CA ILE A 937 38.59 43.64 -23.06
C ILE A 937 37.63 44.53 -23.83
N SER A 938 36.60 43.95 -24.46
CA SER A 938 35.70 44.69 -25.34
C SER A 938 34.24 44.25 -25.25
N THR A 939 33.31 45.15 -25.57
CA THR A 939 31.90 44.79 -25.76
C THR A 939 31.31 45.53 -26.93
N ARG A 940 30.69 44.76 -27.84
CA ARG A 940 29.84 45.27 -28.92
C ARG A 940 28.39 45.07 -28.54
N ALA A 941 27.61 46.14 -28.54
CA ALA A 941 26.18 46.08 -28.26
C ALA A 941 25.46 47.29 -28.90
N GLN A 942 24.13 47.25 -28.84
CA GLN A 942 23.32 48.40 -29.22
C GLN A 942 23.47 49.53 -28.20
N VAL A 943 23.92 50.70 -28.66
CA VAL A 943 24.01 51.94 -27.88
C VAL A 943 22.72 52.73 -28.07
N GLY A 944 21.94 52.86 -27.00
CA GLY A 944 20.73 53.68 -26.92
C GLY A 944 20.96 54.99 -26.16
N THR A 945 19.88 55.52 -25.58
CA THR A 945 19.90 56.71 -24.71
C THR A 945 19.50 56.37 -23.27
N GLY A 946 19.81 57.24 -22.31
CA GLY A 946 19.46 57.04 -20.89
C GLY A 946 20.08 55.76 -20.34
N ASP A 947 19.28 54.87 -19.76
CA ASP A 947 19.76 53.59 -19.22
C ASP A 947 20.26 52.61 -20.29
N ASN A 948 19.96 52.86 -21.58
CA ASN A 948 20.34 52.02 -22.71
C ASN A 948 21.68 52.39 -23.36
N ILE A 949 22.42 53.39 -22.84
CA ILE A 949 23.80 53.61 -23.30
C ILE A 949 24.65 52.37 -22.99
N LEU A 950 25.71 52.13 -23.76
CA LEU A 950 26.62 51.03 -23.47
C LEU A 950 27.58 51.46 -22.36
N ILE A 951 27.60 50.71 -21.26
CA ILE A 951 28.47 50.97 -20.13
C ILE A 951 29.45 49.82 -20.00
N GLY A 952 30.74 50.08 -20.23
CA GLY A 952 31.82 49.11 -20.02
C GLY A 952 32.52 49.34 -18.68
N GLY A 953 32.43 48.38 -17.77
CA GLY A 953 33.18 48.35 -16.51
C GLY A 953 34.45 47.52 -16.62
N PHE A 954 35.53 47.97 -15.98
CA PHE A 954 36.76 47.20 -15.86
C PHE A 954 37.50 47.52 -14.55
N ILE A 955 38.30 46.57 -14.08
CA ILE A 955 39.09 46.67 -12.87
C ILE A 955 40.57 46.59 -13.25
N VAL A 956 41.32 47.58 -12.75
CA VAL A 956 42.78 47.53 -12.72
C VAL A 956 43.19 46.84 -11.42
N ARG A 957 43.75 45.63 -11.52
CA ARG A 957 44.35 44.88 -10.40
C ARG A 957 45.82 45.19 -10.30
N GLY A 958 46.39 45.21 -9.09
CA GLY A 958 47.83 45.34 -8.84
C GLY A 958 48.12 46.35 -7.76
N ASN A 959 49.40 46.72 -7.61
CA ASN A 959 49.88 47.68 -6.61
C ASN A 959 50.54 48.91 -7.23
N VAL A 960 50.47 49.05 -8.56
CA VAL A 960 51.01 50.18 -9.33
C VAL A 960 49.94 50.69 -10.30
N PRO A 961 49.95 51.98 -10.68
CA PRO A 961 49.07 52.48 -11.73
C PRO A 961 49.32 51.79 -13.08
N LYS A 962 48.25 51.62 -13.87
CA LYS A 962 48.26 50.95 -15.18
C LYS A 962 47.93 51.95 -16.29
N LYS A 963 48.75 51.99 -17.36
CA LYS A 963 48.45 52.82 -18.54
C LYS A 963 47.59 52.04 -19.52
N VAL A 964 46.42 52.59 -19.85
CA VAL A 964 45.42 52.00 -20.75
C VAL A 964 45.03 52.97 -21.85
N ILE A 965 44.49 52.45 -22.95
CA ILE A 965 43.69 53.20 -23.91
C ILE A 965 42.27 52.63 -23.93
N VAL A 966 41.28 53.52 -23.84
CA VAL A 966 39.85 53.22 -23.96
C VAL A 966 39.39 53.75 -25.32
N ARG A 967 38.67 52.95 -26.10
CA ARG A 967 38.18 53.32 -27.45
C ARG A 967 36.68 53.10 -27.58
N GLY A 968 36.02 54.03 -28.26
CA GLY A 968 34.64 53.96 -28.68
C GLY A 968 34.60 53.89 -30.20
N ILE A 969 34.37 52.69 -30.72
CA ILE A 969 34.40 52.39 -32.15
C ILE A 969 32.97 52.29 -32.66
N GLY A 970 32.68 52.93 -33.78
CA GLY A 970 31.34 53.01 -34.35
C GLY A 970 31.40 52.93 -35.86
N SER A 971 31.81 54.03 -36.51
CA SER A 971 31.89 54.14 -37.96
C SER A 971 32.80 53.09 -38.62
N SER A 972 33.83 52.61 -37.91
CA SER A 972 34.76 51.59 -38.41
C SER A 972 34.34 50.14 -38.14
N LEU A 973 33.17 49.89 -37.56
CA LEU A 973 32.70 48.53 -37.33
C LEU A 973 32.42 47.78 -38.64
N THR A 974 33.18 46.71 -38.86
CA THR A 974 33.05 45.83 -40.02
C THR A 974 33.00 44.35 -39.61
N VAL A 975 32.35 43.51 -40.44
CA VAL A 975 32.42 42.05 -40.38
C VAL A 975 32.83 41.55 -41.77
N GLY A 976 33.90 40.75 -41.85
CA GLY A 976 34.43 40.29 -43.14
C GLY A 976 34.89 41.43 -44.07
N GLY A 977 35.26 42.59 -43.52
CA GLY A 977 35.66 43.79 -44.26
C GLY A 977 34.50 44.64 -44.79
N GLN A 978 33.24 44.27 -44.52
CA GLN A 978 32.06 45.07 -44.89
C GLN A 978 31.51 45.82 -43.68
N PRO A 979 31.05 47.09 -43.81
CA PRO A 979 30.46 47.85 -42.72
C PRO A 979 29.22 47.16 -42.15
N ILE A 980 29.12 47.13 -40.81
CA ILE A 980 27.92 46.63 -40.13
C ILE A 980 26.77 47.63 -40.35
N ALA A 981 25.57 47.11 -40.66
CA ALA A 981 24.36 47.92 -40.76
C ALA A 981 23.95 48.44 -39.37
N GLY A 982 23.48 49.69 -39.28
CA GLY A 982 23.04 50.27 -38.00
C GLY A 982 24.16 50.64 -37.03
N ARG A 983 25.42 50.68 -37.46
CA ARG A 983 26.56 51.12 -36.63
C ARG A 983 26.41 52.58 -36.16
N LEU A 984 26.89 52.85 -34.96
CA LEU A 984 26.91 54.18 -34.36
C LEU A 984 27.85 55.09 -35.15
N ALA A 985 27.33 56.18 -35.72
CA ALA A 985 28.10 57.03 -36.62
C ALA A 985 29.17 57.85 -35.88
N ASP A 986 28.83 58.32 -34.68
CA ASP A 986 29.60 59.33 -33.94
C ASP A 986 29.62 58.99 -32.43
N PRO A 987 30.51 58.08 -31.99
CA PRO A 987 30.62 57.65 -30.60
C PRO A 987 31.32 58.66 -29.67
N VAL A 988 30.68 59.00 -28.56
CA VAL A 988 31.23 59.78 -27.43
C VAL A 988 31.60 58.84 -26.27
N LEU A 989 32.82 58.96 -25.74
CA LEU A 989 33.30 58.29 -24.54
C LEU A 989 33.36 59.20 -23.32
N GLU A 990 32.98 58.67 -22.16
CA GLU A 990 33.40 59.16 -20.85
C GLU A 990 34.08 58.06 -20.04
N LEU A 991 35.24 58.35 -19.46
CA LEU A 991 35.90 57.48 -18.48
C LEU A 991 35.65 58.04 -17.08
N ARG A 992 35.14 57.19 -16.19
CA ARG A 992 34.81 57.52 -14.80
C ARG A 992 35.56 56.63 -13.81
N GLY A 993 36.00 57.24 -12.71
CA GLY A 993 36.66 56.56 -11.59
C GLY A 993 35.69 56.16 -10.48
N THR A 994 36.24 55.73 -9.35
CA THR A 994 35.48 55.33 -8.16
C THR A 994 34.47 56.39 -7.75
N GLY A 995 33.23 55.97 -7.47
CA GLY A 995 32.13 56.87 -7.11
C GLY A 995 31.52 57.66 -8.27
N GLY A 996 31.86 57.34 -9.53
CA GLY A 996 31.29 57.97 -10.73
C GLY A 996 31.95 59.29 -11.14
N THR A 997 33.10 59.62 -10.56
CA THR A 997 33.88 60.83 -10.86
C THR A 997 34.37 60.82 -12.31
N LEU A 998 34.13 61.90 -13.07
CA LEU A 998 34.62 62.00 -14.45
C LEU A 998 36.15 62.16 -14.46
N ILE A 999 36.85 61.25 -15.12
CA ILE A 999 38.29 61.32 -15.36
C ILE A 999 38.56 62.07 -16.66
N PHE A 1000 37.88 61.69 -17.74
CA PHE A 1000 38.05 62.31 -19.05
C PHE A 1000 36.83 62.03 -19.95
N SER A 1001 36.54 62.91 -20.90
CA SER A 1001 35.54 62.68 -21.96
C SER A 1001 36.13 62.99 -23.33
N ASN A 1002 35.74 62.24 -24.35
CA ASN A 1002 36.17 62.49 -25.72
C ASN A 1002 35.10 62.09 -26.74
N ASP A 1003 34.99 62.84 -27.84
CA ASP A 1003 34.05 62.62 -28.94
C ASP A 1003 34.82 62.25 -30.22
N ASN A 1004 35.75 63.13 -30.65
CA ASN A 1004 36.65 62.88 -31.78
C ASN A 1004 38.09 62.74 -31.31
N TRP A 1005 38.71 61.58 -31.53
CA TRP A 1005 40.09 61.32 -31.14
C TRP A 1005 41.10 62.23 -31.84
N VAL A 1006 40.81 62.67 -33.07
CA VAL A 1006 41.68 63.59 -33.83
C VAL A 1006 41.68 65.01 -33.26
N ASP A 1007 40.61 65.41 -32.58
CA ASP A 1007 40.47 66.74 -31.96
C ASP A 1007 40.88 66.72 -30.47
N SER A 1008 41.15 65.53 -29.93
CA SER A 1008 41.50 65.33 -28.52
C SER A 1008 42.86 65.96 -28.17
N PRO A 1009 43.02 66.57 -26.99
CA PRO A 1009 44.33 67.01 -26.50
C PRO A 1009 45.29 65.82 -26.27
N GLN A 1010 44.79 64.57 -26.26
CA GLN A 1010 45.58 63.35 -26.12
C GLN A 1010 46.00 62.74 -27.47
N ARG A 1011 45.78 63.41 -28.61
CA ARG A 1011 46.02 62.87 -29.96
C ARG A 1011 47.39 62.20 -30.13
N GLU A 1012 48.47 62.84 -29.68
CA GLU A 1012 49.82 62.28 -29.79
C GLU A 1012 49.99 61.01 -28.95
N GLU A 1013 49.40 60.94 -27.75
CA GLU A 1013 49.40 59.73 -26.91
C GLU A 1013 48.56 58.60 -27.53
N ILE A 1014 47.42 58.95 -28.14
CA ILE A 1014 46.55 58.01 -28.85
C ILE A 1014 47.28 57.40 -30.04
N ILE A 1015 48.03 58.19 -30.82
CA ILE A 1015 48.88 57.68 -31.91
C ILE A 1015 50.02 56.81 -31.37
N ALA A 1016 50.67 57.25 -30.29
CA ALA A 1016 51.76 56.52 -29.65
C ALA A 1016 51.33 55.16 -29.09
N SER A 1017 50.04 54.95 -28.84
CA SER A 1017 49.49 53.64 -28.45
C SER A 1017 49.65 52.57 -29.54
N THR A 1018 49.92 52.97 -30.79
CA THR A 1018 49.97 52.13 -32.01
C THR A 1018 48.62 51.59 -32.48
N ILE A 1019 47.54 51.88 -31.76
CA ILE A 1019 46.17 51.45 -32.04
C ILE A 1019 45.14 52.60 -31.98
N PRO A 1020 45.38 53.76 -32.64
CA PRO A 1020 44.38 54.83 -32.70
C PRO A 1020 43.08 54.34 -33.38
N PRO A 1021 41.91 54.92 -33.05
CA PRO A 1021 40.69 54.65 -33.81
C PRO A 1021 40.89 54.95 -35.31
N PRO A 1022 40.40 54.09 -36.22
CA PRO A 1022 40.63 54.26 -37.65
C PRO A 1022 39.76 55.33 -38.33
N HIS A 1023 38.67 55.79 -37.71
CA HIS A 1023 37.85 56.88 -38.24
C HIS A 1023 37.95 58.13 -37.35
N ASP A 1024 37.95 59.32 -37.97
CA ASP A 1024 38.20 60.59 -37.27
C ASP A 1024 37.13 60.93 -36.21
N SER A 1025 35.88 60.58 -36.49
CA SER A 1025 34.72 60.78 -35.61
C SER A 1025 34.57 59.71 -34.51
N GLU A 1026 35.63 58.98 -34.20
CA GLU A 1026 35.61 57.97 -33.13
C GLU A 1026 36.30 58.48 -31.87
N ALA A 1027 35.88 58.01 -30.70
CA ALA A 1027 36.45 58.48 -29.44
C ALA A 1027 37.58 57.57 -28.93
N ALA A 1028 38.62 58.18 -28.36
CA ALA A 1028 39.63 57.47 -27.58
C ALA A 1028 40.14 58.28 -26.37
N ILE A 1029 40.45 57.59 -25.28
CA ILE A 1029 40.98 58.17 -24.04
C ILE A 1029 42.22 57.36 -23.62
N VAL A 1030 43.36 58.01 -23.44
CA VAL A 1030 44.55 57.40 -22.83
C VAL A 1030 44.61 57.81 -21.37
N ALA A 1031 44.77 56.86 -20.44
CA ALA A 1031 44.81 57.16 -19.02
C ALA A 1031 45.80 56.27 -18.26
N THR A 1032 46.43 56.83 -17.22
CA THR A 1032 47.18 56.05 -16.22
C THR A 1032 46.35 55.96 -14.95
N LEU A 1033 45.87 54.76 -14.66
CA LEU A 1033 44.83 54.51 -13.68
C LEU A 1033 45.41 53.75 -12.48
N PRO A 1034 45.30 54.27 -11.25
CA PRO A 1034 45.58 53.50 -10.03
C PRO A 1034 44.75 52.20 -9.97
N PRO A 1035 45.17 51.19 -9.17
CA PRO A 1035 44.33 50.02 -8.92
C PRO A 1035 42.94 50.42 -8.41
N GLY A 1036 41.89 49.86 -9.01
CA GLY A 1036 40.51 50.26 -8.75
C GLY A 1036 39.52 49.87 -9.85
N ALA A 1037 38.24 50.13 -9.60
CA ALA A 1037 37.16 49.90 -10.55
C ALA A 1037 36.86 51.19 -11.34
N TYR A 1038 36.69 51.04 -12.65
CA TYR A 1038 36.45 52.13 -13.59
C TYR A 1038 35.25 51.82 -14.48
N THR A 1039 34.61 52.88 -14.95
CA THR A 1039 33.41 52.78 -15.80
C THR A 1039 33.60 53.65 -17.03
N VAL A 1040 33.28 53.08 -18.19
CA VAL A 1040 33.31 53.72 -19.49
C VAL A 1040 31.88 53.87 -19.98
N LEU A 1041 31.45 55.08 -20.28
CA LEU A 1041 30.15 55.33 -20.90
C LEU A 1041 30.39 55.59 -22.38
N LEU A 1042 29.76 54.78 -23.22
CA LEU A 1042 29.70 54.99 -24.66
C LEU A 1042 28.28 55.43 -25.05
N SER A 1043 28.18 56.62 -25.64
CA SER A 1043 26.93 57.21 -26.12
C SER A 1043 27.10 57.74 -27.54
N GLY A 1044 26.02 58.04 -28.25
CA GLY A 1044 26.09 58.73 -29.53
C GLY A 1044 26.04 60.25 -29.37
N ALA A 1045 26.83 60.97 -30.16
CA ALA A 1045 26.75 62.43 -30.22
C ALA A 1045 25.31 62.88 -30.52
N ASN A 1046 24.87 63.93 -29.82
CA ASN A 1046 23.50 64.47 -29.90
C ASN A 1046 22.37 63.44 -29.61
N GLY A 1047 22.67 62.36 -28.87
CA GLY A 1047 21.69 61.33 -28.55
C GLY A 1047 21.41 60.35 -29.70
N SER A 1048 22.30 60.26 -30.68
CA SER A 1048 22.23 59.23 -31.72
C SER A 1048 22.37 57.82 -31.13
N THR A 1049 21.82 56.83 -31.83
CA THR A 1049 21.80 55.43 -31.40
C THR A 1049 22.33 54.53 -32.50
N GLY A 1050 22.90 53.38 -32.15
CA GLY A 1050 23.38 52.38 -33.10
C GLY A 1050 24.32 51.38 -32.44
N ILE A 1051 24.86 50.45 -33.22
CA ILE A 1051 25.81 49.45 -32.73
C ILE A 1051 27.15 50.13 -32.47
N GLY A 1052 27.61 50.10 -31.22
CA GLY A 1052 28.89 50.64 -30.79
C GLY A 1052 29.75 49.57 -30.13
N LEU A 1053 31.05 49.80 -30.11
CA LEU A 1053 32.04 48.93 -29.48
C LEU A 1053 32.87 49.74 -28.49
N VAL A 1054 32.84 49.35 -27.22
CA VAL A 1054 33.74 49.87 -26.20
C VAL A 1054 34.88 48.88 -26.01
N GLU A 1055 36.12 49.37 -26.02
CA GLU A 1055 37.31 48.52 -25.82
C GLU A 1055 38.31 49.19 -24.88
N VAL A 1056 38.94 48.38 -24.03
CA VAL A 1056 40.03 48.80 -23.16
C VAL A 1056 41.25 47.95 -23.48
N PHE A 1057 42.36 48.59 -23.82
CA PHE A 1057 43.64 47.93 -24.05
C PHE A 1057 44.64 48.34 -22.98
N ASP A 1058 45.34 47.35 -22.46
CA ASP A 1058 46.61 47.57 -21.78
C ASP A 1058 47.69 47.95 -22.80
N ILE A 1059 48.31 49.12 -22.61
CA ILE A 1059 49.35 49.65 -23.49
C ILE A 1059 50.71 49.85 -22.79
N ALA A 1060 50.84 49.41 -21.54
CA ALA A 1060 52.11 49.42 -20.81
C ALA A 1060 52.66 48.00 -20.61
N SER A 1061 53.73 47.68 -21.33
CA SER A 1061 54.44 46.41 -21.19
C SER A 1061 55.21 46.32 -19.87
N GLY A 1062 55.11 45.18 -19.17
CA GLY A 1062 55.93 44.87 -17.99
C GLY A 1062 55.45 45.40 -16.64
N SER A 1063 54.24 45.97 -16.53
CA SER A 1063 53.64 46.37 -15.25
C SER A 1063 53.13 45.15 -14.46
N SER A 1064 53.22 45.18 -13.12
CA SER A 1064 52.59 44.19 -12.22
C SER A 1064 51.08 44.37 -12.09
N ALA A 1065 50.52 45.46 -12.63
CA ALA A 1065 49.08 45.66 -12.69
C ALA A 1065 48.49 45.07 -13.98
N ASN A 1066 47.30 44.47 -13.91
CA ASN A 1066 46.59 43.83 -15.03
C ASN A 1066 45.12 44.26 -15.08
N LEU A 1067 44.51 44.17 -16.26
CA LEU A 1067 43.06 44.18 -16.37
C LEU A 1067 42.52 42.79 -16.00
N VAL A 1068 41.52 42.72 -15.14
CA VAL A 1068 41.04 41.42 -14.60
C VAL A 1068 39.57 41.11 -14.84
N ASN A 1069 38.81 42.07 -15.38
CA ASN A 1069 37.44 41.81 -15.80
C ASN A 1069 36.93 42.72 -16.92
N ILE A 1070 35.93 42.22 -17.65
CA ILE A 1070 34.89 43.05 -18.23
C ILE A 1070 33.61 42.93 -17.43
N SER A 1071 32.87 44.02 -17.32
CA SER A 1071 31.48 44.00 -16.90
C SER A 1071 30.73 45.02 -17.73
N SER A 1072 30.08 44.58 -18.82
CA SER A 1072 29.42 45.50 -19.74
C SER A 1072 27.91 45.39 -19.65
N ARG A 1073 27.27 46.51 -19.36
CA ARG A 1073 25.82 46.64 -19.32
C ARG A 1073 25.33 47.28 -20.61
N GLY A 1074 24.35 46.65 -21.24
CA GLY A 1074 23.77 47.14 -22.48
C GLY A 1074 22.55 46.34 -22.88
N ARG A 1075 21.88 46.83 -23.93
CA ARG A 1075 20.66 46.20 -24.44
C ARG A 1075 21.02 44.99 -25.30
N VAL A 1076 20.47 43.83 -24.94
CA VAL A 1076 20.46 42.61 -25.74
C VAL A 1076 19.19 42.59 -26.57
N ALA A 1077 19.33 42.62 -27.89
CA ALA A 1077 18.20 42.51 -28.82
C ALA A 1077 18.24 41.18 -29.59
N THR A 1078 17.31 41.01 -30.52
CA THR A 1078 17.13 39.78 -31.30
C THR A 1078 17.97 39.76 -32.57
N GLY A 1079 18.13 38.59 -33.20
CA GLY A 1079 18.85 38.47 -34.47
C GLY A 1079 20.34 38.74 -34.32
N ASP A 1080 20.89 39.65 -35.13
CA ASP A 1080 22.32 39.99 -35.10
C ASP A 1080 22.66 41.07 -34.05
N ASP A 1081 21.66 41.70 -33.42
CA ASP A 1081 21.79 42.79 -32.44
C ASP A 1081 21.99 42.28 -31.00
N VAL A 1082 22.77 41.22 -30.86
CA VAL A 1082 23.11 40.61 -29.56
C VAL A 1082 24.27 41.30 -28.88
N MET A 1083 24.39 41.12 -27.56
CA MET A 1083 25.54 41.61 -26.82
C MET A 1083 26.70 40.63 -26.97
N ILE A 1084 27.86 41.16 -27.33
CA ILE A 1084 29.06 40.36 -27.57
C ILE A 1084 30.19 40.89 -26.72
N GLY A 1085 30.63 40.09 -25.74
CA GLY A 1085 31.83 40.33 -24.96
C GLY A 1085 33.05 39.71 -25.64
N GLY A 1086 34.05 40.53 -25.97
CA GLY A 1086 35.34 40.08 -26.50
C GLY A 1086 36.42 40.11 -25.43
N LEU A 1087 37.33 39.14 -25.47
CA LEU A 1087 38.54 39.16 -24.65
C LEU A 1087 39.76 38.60 -25.40
N ILE A 1088 40.93 39.17 -25.11
CA ILE A 1088 42.23 38.64 -25.55
C ILE A 1088 43.02 38.23 -24.31
N ILE A 1089 43.37 36.95 -24.25
CA ILE A 1089 44.12 36.35 -23.15
C ILE A 1089 45.59 36.20 -23.57
N GLU A 1090 46.50 36.72 -22.76
CA GLU A 1090 47.92 36.35 -22.81
C GLU A 1090 48.19 35.19 -21.84
N GLY A 1091 48.68 34.07 -22.37
CA GLY A 1091 48.89 32.84 -21.58
C GLY A 1091 47.63 31.98 -21.47
N THR A 1092 47.63 31.02 -20.54
CA THR A 1092 46.48 30.12 -20.32
C THR A 1092 45.77 30.53 -19.04
N ASP A 1093 44.51 30.97 -19.13
CA ASP A 1093 43.78 31.56 -18.01
C ASP A 1093 42.48 30.83 -17.68
N LYS A 1094 42.13 30.78 -16.38
CA LYS A 1094 40.83 30.28 -15.94
C LYS A 1094 39.86 31.45 -15.89
N VAL A 1095 38.74 31.34 -16.57
CA VAL A 1095 37.81 32.44 -16.78
C VAL A 1095 36.40 32.01 -16.40
N LEU A 1096 35.71 32.88 -15.64
CA LEU A 1096 34.27 32.79 -15.42
C LEU A 1096 33.59 33.83 -16.32
N VAL A 1097 32.77 33.37 -17.26
CA VAL A 1097 31.91 34.22 -18.08
C VAL A 1097 30.49 34.14 -17.52
N ARG A 1098 29.84 35.27 -17.27
CA ARG A 1098 28.46 35.33 -16.76
C ARG A 1098 27.59 36.21 -17.64
N ALA A 1099 26.31 35.87 -17.72
CA ALA A 1099 25.26 36.74 -18.25
C ALA A 1099 24.20 36.96 -17.16
N ILE A 1100 24.15 38.19 -16.62
CA ILE A 1100 23.26 38.57 -15.53
C ILE A 1100 22.08 39.35 -16.12
N GLY A 1101 20.87 38.85 -15.87
CA GLY A 1101 19.63 39.43 -16.38
C GLY A 1101 18.65 39.70 -15.24
N PRO A 1102 17.94 38.67 -14.72
CA PRO A 1102 16.92 38.83 -13.69
C PRO A 1102 17.38 39.58 -12.44
N SER A 1103 18.62 39.39 -11.97
CA SER A 1103 19.13 40.07 -10.77
C SER A 1103 19.23 41.59 -10.92
N LEU A 1104 19.24 42.12 -12.15
CA LEU A 1104 19.32 43.56 -12.40
C LEU A 1104 18.05 44.32 -11.98
N ALA A 1105 16.90 43.63 -11.85
CA ALA A 1105 15.68 44.24 -11.30
C ALA A 1105 15.91 44.79 -9.88
N GLY A 1106 16.68 44.06 -9.06
CA GLY A 1106 17.04 44.47 -7.71
C GLY A 1106 18.00 45.67 -7.66
N ALA A 1107 18.66 45.99 -8.78
CA ALA A 1107 19.54 47.15 -8.94
C ALA A 1107 18.82 48.38 -9.54
N GLY A 1108 17.49 48.33 -9.68
CA GLY A 1108 16.67 49.44 -10.19
C GLY A 1108 16.62 49.55 -11.71
N ILE A 1109 17.06 48.52 -12.45
CA ILE A 1109 16.93 48.46 -13.91
C ILE A 1109 15.51 48.06 -14.28
N ALA A 1110 14.84 48.89 -15.09
CA ALA A 1110 13.41 48.74 -15.39
C ALA A 1110 13.06 47.59 -16.36
N ASP A 1111 13.98 47.23 -17.26
CA ASP A 1111 13.75 46.22 -18.32
C ASP A 1111 14.90 45.19 -18.41
N PRO A 1112 15.12 44.36 -17.37
CA PRO A 1112 16.16 43.34 -17.38
C PRO A 1112 15.82 42.19 -18.34
N LEU A 1113 16.85 41.59 -18.97
CA LEU A 1113 16.68 40.38 -19.76
C LEU A 1113 16.24 39.22 -18.84
N ALA A 1114 15.04 38.68 -19.07
CA ALA A 1114 14.40 37.76 -18.13
C ALA A 1114 15.05 36.36 -18.09
N ASP A 1115 15.71 35.93 -19.16
CA ASP A 1115 16.32 34.60 -19.28
C ASP A 1115 17.54 34.69 -20.22
N PRO A 1116 18.71 35.11 -19.72
CA PRO A 1116 19.94 35.22 -20.50
C PRO A 1116 20.55 33.85 -20.85
N ALA A 1117 20.84 33.63 -22.13
CA ALA A 1117 21.65 32.52 -22.63
C ALA A 1117 23.05 33.01 -23.04
N LEU A 1118 24.07 32.20 -22.77
CA LEU A 1118 25.47 32.52 -22.99
C LEU A 1118 26.15 31.45 -23.86
N GLU A 1119 26.87 31.88 -24.89
CA GLU A 1119 27.68 31.01 -25.75
C GLU A 1119 29.12 31.54 -25.86
N LEU A 1120 30.11 30.66 -25.80
CA LEU A 1120 31.54 31.02 -25.90
C LEU A 1120 32.18 30.44 -27.15
N PHE A 1121 32.94 31.25 -27.87
CA PHE A 1121 33.63 30.90 -29.12
C PHE A 1121 35.11 31.24 -29.09
N ASN A 1122 35.93 30.44 -29.80
CA ASN A 1122 37.35 30.74 -30.04
C ASN A 1122 37.57 31.67 -31.25
N SER A 1123 38.83 32.00 -31.55
CA SER A 1123 39.22 32.90 -32.65
C SER A 1123 38.82 32.42 -34.05
N ASN A 1124 38.55 31.13 -34.22
CA ASN A 1124 38.10 30.54 -35.49
C ASN A 1124 36.56 30.51 -35.60
N GLY A 1125 35.85 31.08 -34.62
CA GLY A 1125 34.39 31.03 -34.54
C GLY A 1125 33.84 29.65 -34.16
N THR A 1126 34.66 28.76 -33.58
CA THR A 1126 34.20 27.44 -33.12
C THR A 1126 33.56 27.56 -31.73
N PRO A 1127 32.35 27.01 -31.49
CA PRO A 1127 31.73 27.01 -30.17
C PRO A 1127 32.54 26.15 -29.20
N MET A 1128 32.69 26.63 -27.97
CA MET A 1128 33.44 25.99 -26.89
C MET A 1128 32.53 25.53 -25.76
N ALA A 1129 31.56 26.35 -25.38
CA ALA A 1129 30.61 26.07 -24.30
C ALA A 1129 29.36 26.93 -24.48
N ALA A 1130 28.25 26.47 -23.91
CA ALA A 1130 26.99 27.20 -23.84
C ALA A 1130 26.30 26.91 -22.51
N ASN A 1131 25.56 27.88 -21.97
CA ASN A 1131 24.78 27.74 -20.74
C ASN A 1131 23.64 28.77 -20.72
N ASP A 1132 22.48 28.40 -20.20
CA ASP A 1132 21.33 29.28 -19.96
C ASP A 1132 20.82 29.25 -18.51
N ASP A 1133 21.18 28.22 -17.71
CA ASP A 1133 20.95 28.15 -16.26
C ASP A 1133 22.25 27.69 -15.54
N TRP A 1134 22.91 28.55 -14.75
CA TRP A 1134 24.27 28.28 -14.25
C TRP A 1134 24.43 27.04 -13.35
N LYS A 1135 23.33 26.58 -12.74
CA LYS A 1135 23.32 25.37 -11.88
C LYS A 1135 23.21 24.06 -12.66
N SER A 1136 22.98 24.10 -13.97
CA SER A 1136 22.75 22.89 -14.77
C SER A 1136 23.94 21.95 -14.80
N ASP A 1137 25.17 22.49 -14.86
CA ASP A 1137 26.36 21.70 -15.19
C ASP A 1137 27.53 21.90 -14.21
N GLN A 1138 27.86 23.14 -13.85
CA GLN A 1138 29.10 23.50 -13.13
C GLN A 1138 28.84 24.12 -11.74
N GLU A 1139 27.73 23.75 -11.07
CA GLU A 1139 27.29 24.40 -9.83
C GLU A 1139 28.38 24.40 -8.74
N ALA A 1140 28.98 23.24 -8.46
CA ALA A 1140 29.98 23.12 -7.40
C ALA A 1140 31.24 23.95 -7.69
N GLU A 1141 31.71 23.94 -8.95
CA GLU A 1141 32.89 24.68 -9.37
C GLU A 1141 32.64 26.19 -9.43
N ILE A 1142 31.45 26.62 -9.87
CA ILE A 1142 31.05 28.04 -9.91
C ILE A 1142 30.83 28.58 -8.49
N LEU A 1143 30.21 27.81 -7.58
CA LEU A 1143 30.11 28.17 -6.16
C LEU A 1143 31.50 28.36 -5.53
N ALA A 1144 32.47 27.51 -5.90
CA ALA A 1144 33.84 27.62 -5.43
C ALA A 1144 34.56 28.89 -5.91
N THR A 1145 34.07 29.58 -6.95
CA THR A 1145 34.62 30.88 -7.37
C THR A 1145 34.28 32.01 -6.40
N THR A 1146 33.34 31.81 -5.47
CA THR A 1146 32.77 32.81 -4.54
C THR A 1146 31.97 33.94 -5.19
N ILE A 1147 31.87 33.94 -6.52
CA ILE A 1147 31.08 34.90 -7.30
C ILE A 1147 30.11 34.17 -8.25
N PRO A 1148 29.24 33.27 -7.77
CA PRO A 1148 28.19 32.69 -8.60
C PRO A 1148 27.17 33.76 -9.03
N PRO A 1149 26.42 33.55 -10.13
CA PRO A 1149 25.18 34.28 -10.35
C PRO A 1149 24.20 34.11 -9.17
N ALA A 1150 23.34 35.11 -8.94
CA ALA A 1150 22.46 35.13 -7.78
C ALA A 1150 21.08 34.53 -8.09
N ASN A 1151 20.68 34.54 -9.36
CA ASN A 1151 19.43 33.95 -9.83
C ASN A 1151 19.72 32.67 -10.61
N ASP A 1152 18.88 31.65 -10.44
CA ASP A 1152 19.06 30.34 -11.09
C ASP A 1152 18.87 30.41 -12.61
N LYS A 1153 18.16 31.45 -13.11
CA LYS A 1153 17.95 31.76 -14.54
C LYS A 1153 19.06 32.58 -15.18
N GLU A 1154 20.21 32.72 -14.51
CA GLU A 1154 21.37 33.40 -15.08
C GLU A 1154 22.35 32.39 -15.65
N ALA A 1155 22.99 32.74 -16.77
CA ALA A 1155 23.97 31.86 -17.38
C ALA A 1155 25.38 32.10 -16.85
N ALA A 1156 26.15 31.01 -16.68
CA ALA A 1156 27.58 31.10 -16.41
C ALA A 1156 28.37 29.93 -16.99
N ILE A 1157 29.58 30.23 -17.46
CA ILE A 1157 30.54 29.26 -18.02
C ILE A 1157 31.87 29.45 -17.30
N LEU A 1158 32.37 28.39 -16.65
CA LEU A 1158 33.70 28.35 -16.05
C LEU A 1158 34.64 27.51 -16.91
N VAL A 1159 35.66 28.11 -17.50
CA VAL A 1159 36.53 27.45 -18.49
C VAL A 1159 37.98 27.90 -18.41
N THR A 1160 38.92 27.01 -18.74
CA THR A 1160 40.33 27.36 -18.91
C THR A 1160 40.63 27.59 -20.39
N LEU A 1161 41.12 28.78 -20.74
CA LEU A 1161 41.32 29.24 -22.10
C LEU A 1161 42.82 29.47 -22.38
N PRO A 1162 43.41 28.86 -23.43
CA PRO A 1162 44.78 29.17 -23.85
C PRO A 1162 44.90 30.57 -24.46
N ALA A 1163 46.14 30.99 -24.76
CA ALA A 1163 46.40 32.31 -25.32
C ALA A 1163 45.66 32.48 -26.66
N GLY A 1164 44.89 33.56 -26.79
CA GLY A 1164 44.05 33.76 -27.97
C GLY A 1164 42.95 34.80 -27.76
N ALA A 1165 42.18 35.03 -28.83
CA ALA A 1165 41.00 35.88 -28.82
C ALA A 1165 39.73 35.02 -28.70
N TYR A 1166 38.80 35.44 -27.85
CA TYR A 1166 37.55 34.74 -27.56
C TYR A 1166 36.36 35.69 -27.61
N THR A 1167 35.20 35.11 -27.92
CA THR A 1167 33.94 35.84 -28.06
C THR A 1167 32.86 35.16 -27.23
N ALA A 1168 32.28 35.89 -26.27
CA ALA A 1168 31.11 35.50 -25.50
C ALA A 1168 29.88 36.20 -26.08
N ILE A 1169 28.88 35.44 -26.51
CA ILE A 1169 27.63 35.95 -27.07
C ILE A 1169 26.53 35.78 -26.03
N VAL A 1170 25.88 36.88 -25.66
CA VAL A 1170 24.72 36.89 -24.77
C VAL A 1170 23.45 37.15 -25.58
N ARG A 1171 22.47 36.26 -25.43
CA ARG A 1171 21.16 36.33 -26.11
C ARG A 1171 20.04 36.11 -25.09
N GLY A 1172 18.81 36.49 -25.43
CA GLY A 1172 17.64 36.06 -24.67
C GLY A 1172 17.19 34.67 -25.08
N ASN A 1173 16.99 33.77 -24.12
CA ASN A 1173 16.36 32.49 -24.36
C ASN A 1173 14.96 32.72 -24.98
N GLY A 1174 14.59 31.91 -25.98
CA GLY A 1174 13.35 32.09 -26.73
C GLY A 1174 13.24 33.39 -27.56
N SER A 1175 14.36 34.04 -27.90
CA SER A 1175 14.39 35.34 -28.63
C SER A 1175 13.81 36.52 -27.85
N SER A 1176 13.94 36.51 -26.53
CA SER A 1176 13.62 37.67 -25.70
C SER A 1176 14.66 38.80 -25.83
N SER A 1177 14.29 40.02 -25.46
CA SER A 1177 15.18 41.19 -25.43
C SER A 1177 15.10 41.88 -24.07
N GLY A 1178 16.16 42.58 -23.68
CA GLY A 1178 16.21 43.32 -22.42
C GLY A 1178 17.64 43.80 -22.11
N ILE A 1179 17.83 44.41 -20.95
CA ILE A 1179 19.15 44.83 -20.46
C ILE A 1179 19.80 43.64 -19.75
N ALA A 1180 21.02 43.29 -20.16
CA ALA A 1180 21.83 42.30 -19.48
C ALA A 1180 23.22 42.87 -19.16
N LEU A 1181 23.92 42.17 -18.27
CA LEU A 1181 25.33 42.37 -17.99
C LEU A 1181 26.10 41.16 -18.51
N VAL A 1182 27.04 41.36 -19.44
CA VAL A 1182 28.05 40.35 -19.77
C VAL A 1182 29.29 40.60 -18.93
N GLU A 1183 29.70 39.59 -18.18
CA GLU A 1183 30.86 39.69 -17.31
C GLU A 1183 31.85 38.59 -17.62
N VAL A 1184 33.13 38.95 -17.57
CA VAL A 1184 34.22 38.01 -17.77
C VAL A 1184 35.22 38.27 -16.67
N PHE A 1185 35.45 37.29 -15.80
CA PHE A 1185 36.41 37.37 -14.70
C PHE A 1185 37.60 36.47 -15.00
N SER A 1186 38.79 37.05 -15.04
CA SER A 1186 40.03 36.29 -14.92
C SER A 1186 40.14 35.79 -13.48
N LEU A 1187 40.18 34.47 -13.31
CA LEU A 1187 40.25 33.82 -12.01
C LEU A 1187 41.69 33.38 -11.72
N PRO A 1188 42.19 33.61 -10.49
CA PRO A 1188 43.56 33.30 -10.11
C PRO A 1188 43.94 31.82 -10.24
#